data_AF-A0A7K3MGL5-F1
#
_entry.id   AF-A0A7K3MGL5-F1
#
_cell.length_a   1.000
_cell.length_b   1.000
_cell.length_c   1.000
_cell.angle_alpha   90.00
_cell.angle_beta   90.00
_cell.angle_gamma   90.00
#
_symmetry.space_group_name_H-M   'P 1'
#
loop_
_entity.id
_entity.type
_entity.pdbx_description
1 polymer ?
#
loop_
_entity_poly.entity_id
_entity_poly.type
_entity_poly.pdbx_seq_one_letter_code
_entity_poly.pdbx_strand_id
1 'polypeptide(L)'
;MNNIQAYNTIVKSKKVSELFLGTIDINWDFAKIGYTAVCTEALPLTFMEKMVCGIANLDGKVNLGDLAHIMGLNIENDVQNLKFQDLGETEILMETLRTLKQFGVIATPDDSFSYVELTEIGKEYYAKGRKFKQGETKGFTMYFDLIAGMHADARTLFCKLTVDGCKEQPEASVIPFAEESFVKQYAQSQIPQYYSEKTGNSFTDMSVTSSEFLYKKVVLGVIYDSSTETYRFEIIDNGGIDTDYITDYINLEESHKHYLDLFLAAQPMTSESKDDTQIKFEEEIAKVQGDAEYAIFNEKPEMALQLVANYVEAPEYMEMQNIFNYIKSTQKADSIKDVFISLPELTKEAEAEIRALSEDANTQIMLYCGDVKDFDSRFGGNVLVLNGDANSDVLLMMNDVTYRCENLVFSVGDINFSVEFLRKQEENSEDALEQIRELYATRFIPNALEKYEELLQETETEDILNRITELNGADNLVIFADSYVESTGNVERLASLRARRDEQLLKLVQKYSTNMMEELDNLRANTQLEDIKTLDAMEKAKKSFSDLKGKLIPEQSRDNENGWGRSGIVLALNDSISSFESQLNDRETYLRQELLPKSYVIDTNVFVHFPEIMDYIGKEDRTILSLKVLEELDKLKVTLDGKGKRNVKKAIKEINYKIRMKSKTFRMESADTRLLPEEFDKTNSDNMILSVALKYSDRNPFLITNDINFQNRAASMGISFKGLADLLPEDVYQTIDFTKPEKKKEPEQKKAKNIGSRNEESTMPKALAKMMKRAYKACMEEADEVLVAKFVSEIKAIKPDFKPNTFGYSKFKDLCAGYPSEIELYENSNNALCIRLIDSEGDERVNSQSGNLKDIESLNDEQKNMLKKLSVKLIEEESSSSPVSDGEIRKAFIQMSGVHIKLKPVKQLRESLDIPSAKQRKSNLIN
;
A
#
# COMPACT_ATOMS: atom_id res chain seq x y z
N MET A 1 -12.65 21.81 -21.94
CA MET A 1 -11.69 20.82 -21.42
C MET A 1 -11.84 19.49 -22.15
N ASN A 2 -11.07 19.28 -23.21
CA ASN A 2 -10.96 18.00 -23.90
C ASN A 2 -9.57 17.39 -23.60
N ASN A 3 -9.40 16.08 -23.82
CA ASN A 3 -8.13 15.37 -23.74
C ASN A 3 -7.57 15.18 -22.32
N ILE A 4 -8.42 15.03 -21.31
CA ILE A 4 -7.98 14.79 -19.92
C ILE A 4 -7.31 13.41 -19.81
N GLN A 5 -7.89 12.39 -20.45
CA GLN A 5 -7.33 11.03 -20.45
C GLN A 5 -5.98 10.96 -21.16
N ALA A 6 -5.85 11.72 -22.25
CA ALA A 6 -4.59 11.89 -22.97
C ALA A 6 -3.50 12.49 -22.08
N TYR A 7 -3.82 13.59 -21.40
CA TYR A 7 -2.90 14.22 -20.45
C TYR A 7 -2.48 13.25 -19.33
N ASN A 8 -3.43 12.52 -18.75
CA ASN A 8 -3.16 11.54 -17.68
C ASN A 8 -2.23 10.39 -18.11
N THR A 9 -2.19 10.09 -19.41
CA THR A 9 -1.26 9.09 -19.97
C THR A 9 0.16 9.65 -20.04
N ILE A 10 0.31 10.92 -20.43
CA ILE A 10 1.57 11.63 -20.63
C ILE A 10 2.18 12.12 -19.30
N VAL A 11 1.37 12.50 -18.31
CA VAL A 11 1.86 13.14 -17.07
C VAL A 11 2.91 12.31 -16.32
N LYS A 12 2.94 10.99 -16.52
CA LYS A 12 3.88 10.07 -15.87
C LYS A 12 5.28 10.07 -16.51
N SER A 13 5.37 10.36 -17.79
CA SER A 13 6.60 10.39 -18.59
C SER A 13 7.13 11.82 -18.78
N LYS A 14 6.30 12.82 -18.51
CA LYS A 14 6.56 14.24 -18.71
C LYS A 14 7.58 14.82 -17.72
N LYS A 15 8.48 15.67 -18.21
CA LYS A 15 9.41 16.51 -17.43
C LYS A 15 8.73 17.79 -16.90
N VAL A 16 9.35 18.48 -15.94
CA VAL A 16 8.81 19.75 -15.42
C VAL A 16 8.89 20.86 -16.46
N SER A 17 9.94 20.88 -17.29
CA SER A 17 10.10 21.86 -18.38
C SER A 17 9.20 21.61 -19.59
N GLU A 18 8.52 20.46 -19.62
CA GLU A 18 7.63 20.13 -20.71
C GLU A 18 6.24 20.67 -20.43
N LEU A 19 5.55 21.13 -21.47
CA LEU A 19 4.19 21.69 -21.42
C LEU A 19 3.33 20.97 -22.45
N PHE A 20 2.16 20.48 -22.03
CA PHE A 20 1.25 19.80 -22.94
C PHE A 20 0.37 20.82 -23.67
N LEU A 21 0.43 20.83 -25.01
CA LEU A 21 -0.26 21.83 -25.83
C LEU A 21 -1.59 21.32 -26.42
N GLY A 22 -1.76 20.00 -26.56
CA GLY A 22 -2.97 19.41 -27.11
C GLY A 22 -2.74 18.06 -27.79
N THR A 23 -3.75 17.61 -28.55
CA THR A 23 -3.71 16.34 -29.29
C THR A 23 -3.95 16.54 -30.78
N ILE A 24 -3.50 15.58 -31.58
CA ILE A 24 -3.73 15.47 -33.01
C ILE A 24 -4.26 14.07 -33.32
N ASP A 25 -5.37 14.02 -34.04
CA ASP A 25 -5.92 12.78 -34.59
C ASP A 25 -5.32 12.52 -35.98
N ILE A 26 -4.59 11.43 -36.13
CA ILE A 26 -3.98 11.00 -37.40
C ILE A 26 -4.69 9.75 -37.89
N ASN A 27 -5.02 9.74 -39.18
CA ASN A 27 -5.46 8.52 -39.85
C ASN A 27 -4.22 7.82 -40.42
N TRP A 28 -3.81 6.71 -39.80
CA TRP A 28 -2.72 5.88 -40.29
C TRP A 28 -3.20 4.99 -41.45
N ASP A 29 -2.86 5.39 -42.67
CA ASP A 29 -3.34 4.79 -43.90
C ASP A 29 -2.50 3.58 -44.33
N PHE A 30 -3.16 2.45 -44.62
CA PHE A 30 -2.52 1.24 -45.13
C PHE A 30 -3.40 0.54 -46.17
N ALA A 31 -2.79 -0.16 -47.11
CA ALA A 31 -3.49 -0.94 -48.13
C ALA A 31 -3.45 -2.44 -47.80
N LYS A 32 -4.56 -3.12 -48.04
CA LYS A 32 -4.68 -4.58 -48.01
C LYS A 32 -5.02 -5.05 -49.42
N ILE A 33 -4.07 -5.73 -50.06
CA ILE A 33 -4.18 -6.14 -51.45
C ILE A 33 -4.22 -7.66 -51.53
N GLY A 34 -5.24 -8.17 -52.21
CA GLY A 34 -5.40 -9.58 -52.55
C GLY A 34 -4.77 -9.87 -53.91
N TYR A 35 -4.02 -10.96 -53.99
CA TYR A 35 -3.30 -11.41 -55.17
C TYR A 35 -3.66 -12.85 -55.50
N THR A 36 -3.58 -13.18 -56.79
CA THR A 36 -3.54 -14.55 -57.30
C THR A 36 -2.29 -14.71 -58.15
N ALA A 37 -1.50 -15.74 -57.90
CA ALA A 37 -0.30 -16.03 -58.68
C ALA A 37 -0.08 -17.54 -58.81
N VAL A 38 0.71 -17.95 -59.80
CA VAL A 38 1.15 -19.34 -59.98
C VAL A 38 2.36 -19.58 -59.08
N CYS A 39 2.14 -20.28 -57.96
CA CYS A 39 3.17 -20.50 -56.94
C CYS A 39 3.91 -21.83 -57.18
N THR A 40 5.24 -21.75 -57.27
CA THR A 40 6.15 -22.88 -57.37
C THR A 40 6.80 -23.14 -56.01
N GLU A 41 6.55 -24.32 -55.45
CA GLU A 41 7.10 -24.73 -54.15
C GLU A 41 8.37 -25.57 -54.35
N ALA A 42 9.46 -25.18 -53.69
CA ALA A 42 10.73 -25.88 -53.74
C ALA A 42 10.91 -26.79 -52.52
N LEU A 43 11.17 -28.07 -52.77
CA LEU A 43 11.41 -29.09 -51.76
C LEU A 43 12.86 -29.58 -51.84
N PRO A 44 13.57 -29.70 -50.70
CA PRO A 44 14.90 -30.30 -50.70
C PRO A 44 14.82 -31.76 -51.16
N LEU A 45 15.78 -32.19 -51.96
CA LEU A 45 15.92 -33.61 -52.29
C LEU A 45 16.30 -34.39 -51.03
N THR A 46 15.61 -35.50 -50.77
CA THR A 46 15.99 -36.42 -49.69
C THR A 46 17.34 -37.07 -49.99
N PHE A 47 17.95 -37.69 -48.98
CA PHE A 47 19.21 -38.42 -49.17
C PHE A 47 19.09 -39.50 -50.25
N MET A 48 18.01 -40.29 -50.22
CA MET A 48 17.75 -41.34 -51.23
C MET A 48 17.58 -40.75 -52.62
N GLU A 49 16.82 -39.67 -52.76
CA GLU A 49 16.62 -38.98 -54.04
C GLU A 49 17.93 -38.43 -54.61
N LYS A 50 18.79 -37.84 -53.77
CA LYS A 50 20.11 -37.36 -54.19
C LYS A 50 20.99 -38.49 -54.68
N MET A 51 20.97 -39.65 -54.02
CA MET A 51 21.73 -40.83 -54.48
C MET A 51 21.22 -41.32 -55.83
N VAL A 52 19.91 -41.47 -56.00
CA VAL A 52 19.30 -41.89 -57.28
C VAL A 52 19.67 -40.93 -58.40
N CYS A 53 19.47 -39.63 -58.20
CA CYS A 53 19.81 -38.62 -59.20
C CYS A 53 21.33 -38.60 -59.46
N GLY A 54 22.16 -38.75 -58.44
CA GLY A 54 23.62 -38.77 -58.58
C GLY A 54 24.11 -39.93 -59.45
N ILE A 55 23.57 -41.14 -59.24
CA ILE A 55 23.89 -42.33 -60.03
C ILE A 55 23.37 -42.17 -61.47
N ALA A 56 22.11 -41.75 -61.64
CA ALA A 56 21.51 -41.53 -62.95
C ALA A 56 22.19 -40.41 -63.77
N ASN A 57 22.80 -39.42 -63.12
CA ASN A 57 23.54 -38.34 -63.78
C ASN A 57 24.88 -38.80 -64.40
N LEU A 58 25.46 -39.90 -63.89
CA LEU A 58 26.76 -40.40 -64.36
C LEU A 58 26.62 -41.29 -65.61
N ASP A 59 25.63 -42.17 -65.62
CA ASP A 59 25.52 -43.24 -66.64
C ASP A 59 24.38 -43.03 -67.67
N GLY A 60 23.60 -41.96 -67.53
CA GLY A 60 22.53 -41.58 -68.45
C GLY A 60 21.28 -42.48 -68.35
N LYS A 61 21.43 -43.80 -68.52
CA LYS A 61 20.36 -44.79 -68.32
C LYS A 61 20.83 -45.88 -67.38
N VAL A 62 20.19 -45.99 -66.22
CA VAL A 62 20.55 -46.95 -65.18
C VAL A 62 19.40 -47.94 -64.98
N ASN A 63 19.65 -49.24 -65.07
CA ASN A 63 18.63 -50.25 -64.78
C ASN A 63 18.32 -50.30 -63.28
N LEU A 64 17.10 -50.70 -62.93
CA LEU A 64 16.66 -50.75 -61.53
C LEU A 64 17.55 -51.64 -60.64
N GLY A 65 17.97 -52.80 -61.15
CA GLY A 65 18.86 -53.74 -60.42
C GLY A 65 20.24 -53.14 -60.16
N ASP A 66 20.83 -52.48 -61.17
CA ASP A 66 22.13 -51.81 -61.05
C ASP A 66 22.05 -50.62 -60.08
N LEU A 67 20.97 -49.83 -60.15
CA LEU A 67 20.71 -48.72 -59.24
C LEU A 67 20.66 -49.19 -57.77
N ALA A 68 19.87 -50.24 -57.51
CA ALA A 68 19.74 -50.80 -56.17
C ALA A 68 21.06 -51.42 -55.68
N HIS A 69 21.78 -52.13 -56.55
CA HIS A 69 23.07 -52.72 -56.21
C HIS A 69 24.11 -51.66 -55.80
N ILE A 70 24.19 -50.55 -56.55
CA ILE A 70 25.09 -49.42 -56.23
C ILE A 70 24.67 -48.75 -54.92
N MET A 71 23.37 -48.64 -54.65
CA MET A 71 22.83 -48.11 -53.39
C MET A 71 22.94 -49.08 -52.20
N GLY A 72 23.33 -50.34 -52.44
CA GLY A 72 23.43 -51.38 -51.42
C GLY A 72 22.09 -51.97 -50.97
N LEU A 73 21.03 -51.83 -51.77
CA LEU A 73 19.69 -52.33 -51.49
C LEU A 73 19.46 -53.71 -52.13
N ASN A 74 18.80 -54.60 -51.40
CA ASN A 74 18.48 -55.96 -51.83
C ASN A 74 17.07 -56.04 -52.42
N ILE A 75 16.91 -55.65 -53.68
CA ILE A 75 15.60 -55.69 -54.36
C ILE A 75 15.38 -56.92 -55.25
N GLU A 76 16.45 -57.67 -55.54
CA GLU A 76 16.41 -58.86 -56.39
C GLU A 76 16.21 -60.11 -55.54
N ASN A 77 15.31 -61.00 -55.97
CA ASN A 77 15.13 -62.31 -55.37
C ASN A 77 15.79 -63.37 -56.25
N ASP A 78 17.04 -63.72 -55.96
CA ASP A 78 17.77 -64.80 -56.62
C ASP A 78 18.22 -65.84 -55.58
N VAL A 79 17.33 -66.80 -55.38
CA VAL A 79 17.48 -67.91 -54.43
C VAL A 79 18.71 -68.78 -54.77
N GLN A 80 19.16 -68.82 -56.03
CA GLN A 80 20.31 -69.63 -56.45
C GLN A 80 21.64 -68.97 -56.08
N ASN A 81 21.68 -67.64 -56.06
CA ASN A 81 22.86 -66.85 -55.71
C ASN A 81 22.81 -66.27 -54.28
N LEU A 82 21.92 -66.78 -53.42
CA LEU A 82 21.72 -66.33 -52.03
C LEU A 82 21.34 -64.85 -51.90
N LYS A 83 20.74 -64.25 -52.93
CA LYS A 83 20.18 -62.90 -52.88
C LYS A 83 18.71 -63.01 -52.49
N PHE A 84 18.35 -62.47 -51.32
CA PHE A 84 16.97 -62.43 -50.86
C PHE A 84 16.46 -61.00 -50.95
N GLN A 85 15.30 -60.83 -51.57
CA GLN A 85 14.65 -59.54 -51.66
C GLN A 85 14.17 -59.08 -50.28
N ASP A 86 14.55 -57.87 -49.90
CA ASP A 86 13.96 -57.14 -48.78
C ASP A 86 12.78 -56.31 -49.32
N LEU A 87 11.57 -56.64 -48.84
CA LEU A 87 10.33 -55.97 -49.24
C LEU A 87 10.30 -54.50 -48.82
N GLY A 88 10.89 -54.15 -47.67
CA GLY A 88 10.95 -52.78 -47.18
C GLY A 88 11.92 -51.93 -47.99
N GLU A 89 13.11 -52.44 -48.32
CA GLU A 89 14.06 -51.74 -49.19
C GLU A 89 13.52 -51.55 -50.60
N THR A 90 12.82 -52.57 -51.12
CA THR A 90 12.12 -52.49 -52.41
C THR A 90 11.06 -51.39 -52.39
N GLU A 91 10.23 -51.33 -51.34
CA GLU A 91 9.15 -50.33 -51.23
C GLU A 91 9.71 -48.90 -51.11
N ILE A 92 10.76 -48.70 -50.30
CA ILE A 92 11.42 -47.39 -50.14
C ILE A 92 12.00 -46.89 -51.47
N LEU A 93 12.69 -47.76 -52.22
CA LEU A 93 13.25 -47.38 -53.52
C LEU A 93 12.15 -47.07 -54.53
N MET A 94 11.12 -47.93 -54.61
CA MET A 94 10.00 -47.72 -55.53
C MET A 94 9.25 -46.43 -55.22
N GLU A 95 9.02 -46.10 -53.95
CA GLU A 95 8.35 -44.86 -53.55
C GLU A 95 9.19 -43.62 -53.85
N THR A 96 10.52 -43.72 -53.68
CA THR A 96 11.47 -42.68 -54.07
C THR A 96 11.40 -42.41 -55.58
N LEU A 97 11.39 -43.47 -56.39
CA LEU A 97 11.29 -43.34 -57.85
C LEU A 97 9.94 -42.79 -58.32
N ARG A 98 8.82 -43.24 -57.72
CA ARG A 98 7.49 -42.67 -58.00
C ARG A 98 7.45 -41.17 -57.69
N THR A 99 8.01 -40.77 -56.56
CA THR A 99 8.10 -39.36 -56.17
C THR A 99 8.94 -38.57 -57.17
N LEU A 100 10.12 -39.04 -57.56
CA LEU A 100 10.96 -38.34 -58.55
C LEU A 100 10.28 -38.25 -59.93
N LYS A 101 9.56 -39.30 -60.35
CA LYS A 101 8.77 -39.31 -61.60
C LYS A 101 7.63 -38.30 -61.54
N GLN A 102 6.91 -38.21 -60.42
CA GLN A 102 5.82 -37.24 -60.22
C GLN A 102 6.31 -35.79 -60.33
N PHE A 103 7.51 -35.50 -59.84
CA PHE A 103 8.14 -34.18 -59.93
C PHE A 103 8.87 -33.93 -61.27
N GLY A 104 8.78 -34.87 -62.22
CA GLY A 104 9.42 -34.76 -63.54
C GLY A 104 10.95 -34.81 -63.51
N VAL A 105 11.56 -35.23 -62.41
CA VAL A 105 13.02 -35.30 -62.24
C VAL A 105 13.61 -36.44 -63.05
N ILE A 106 12.91 -37.58 -63.10
CA ILE A 106 13.33 -38.76 -63.86
C ILE A 106 12.32 -39.12 -64.93
N ALA A 107 12.79 -39.72 -66.02
CA ALA A 107 11.99 -40.37 -67.04
C ALA A 107 12.21 -41.88 -66.99
N THR A 108 11.12 -42.64 -67.08
CA THR A 108 11.12 -44.09 -67.22
C THR A 108 10.15 -44.48 -68.34
N PRO A 109 10.41 -45.58 -69.07
CA PRO A 109 9.55 -46.02 -70.17
C PRO A 109 8.24 -46.64 -69.68
N ASP A 110 8.22 -47.14 -68.43
CA ASP A 110 7.13 -47.90 -67.84
C ASP A 110 7.01 -47.68 -66.32
N ASP A 111 5.95 -48.22 -65.72
CA ASP A 111 5.70 -48.16 -64.28
C ASP A 111 6.44 -49.23 -63.48
N SER A 112 7.16 -50.13 -64.17
CA SER A 112 8.08 -51.10 -63.55
C SER A 112 9.49 -50.52 -63.33
N PHE A 113 9.73 -49.27 -63.77
CA PHE A 113 11.00 -48.57 -63.66
C PHE A 113 12.17 -49.35 -64.28
N SER A 114 11.96 -49.98 -65.45
CA SER A 114 12.94 -50.84 -66.12
C SER A 114 14.33 -50.18 -66.24
N TYR A 115 14.35 -48.90 -66.59
CA TYR A 115 15.50 -48.03 -66.46
C TYR A 115 15.07 -46.64 -65.99
N VAL A 116 16.00 -45.94 -65.35
CA VAL A 116 15.84 -44.58 -64.83
C VAL A 116 16.85 -43.67 -65.54
N GLU A 117 16.36 -42.55 -66.07
CA GLU A 117 17.16 -41.51 -66.71
C GLU A 117 16.77 -40.14 -66.13
N LEU A 118 17.74 -39.27 -65.88
CA LEU A 118 17.44 -37.89 -65.49
C LEU A 118 16.92 -37.09 -66.68
N THR A 119 15.80 -36.41 -66.50
CA THR A 119 15.31 -35.42 -67.47
C THR A 119 16.21 -34.19 -67.48
N GLU A 120 16.13 -33.36 -68.52
CA GLU A 120 16.87 -32.08 -68.57
C GLU A 120 16.50 -31.16 -67.39
N ILE A 121 15.22 -31.13 -66.99
CA ILE A 121 14.75 -30.40 -65.79
C ILE A 121 15.28 -31.07 -64.52
N GLY A 122 15.34 -32.41 -64.49
CA GLY A 122 15.89 -33.18 -63.39
C GLY A 122 17.36 -32.93 -63.11
N LYS A 123 18.17 -32.74 -64.16
CA LYS A 123 19.59 -32.33 -64.04
C LYS A 123 19.71 -30.96 -63.37
N GLU A 124 18.86 -30.00 -63.76
CA GLU A 124 18.81 -28.68 -63.13
C GLU A 124 18.38 -28.75 -61.65
N TYR A 125 17.34 -29.54 -61.35
CA TYR A 125 16.83 -29.74 -60.00
C TYR A 125 17.88 -30.40 -59.09
N TYR A 126 18.58 -31.41 -59.62
CA TYR A 126 19.68 -32.07 -58.93
C TYR A 126 20.85 -31.10 -58.67
N ALA A 127 21.24 -30.28 -59.65
CA ALA A 127 22.29 -29.27 -59.49
C ALA A 127 21.94 -28.23 -58.41
N LYS A 128 20.66 -27.84 -58.31
CA LYS A 128 20.14 -26.96 -57.25
C LYS A 128 19.88 -27.69 -55.92
N GLY A 129 19.97 -29.02 -55.89
CA GLY A 129 19.70 -29.86 -54.73
C GLY A 129 18.22 -29.87 -54.28
N ARG A 130 17.29 -29.46 -55.15
CA ARG A 130 15.86 -29.26 -54.84
C ARG A 130 14.99 -29.69 -56.01
N LYS A 131 13.82 -30.27 -55.71
CA LYS A 131 12.74 -30.54 -56.67
C LYS A 131 11.63 -29.52 -56.49
N PHE A 132 10.95 -29.15 -57.57
CA PHE A 132 9.89 -28.14 -57.53
C PHE A 132 8.54 -28.76 -57.88
N LYS A 133 7.51 -28.47 -57.09
CA LYS A 133 6.13 -28.84 -57.44
C LYS A 133 5.68 -28.00 -58.64
N GLN A 134 4.82 -28.57 -59.48
CA GLN A 134 4.19 -27.82 -60.56
C GLN A 134 3.46 -26.60 -60.00
N GLY A 135 3.53 -25.48 -60.74
CA GLY A 135 2.93 -24.22 -60.33
C GLY A 135 1.41 -24.37 -60.14
N GLU A 136 0.94 -24.11 -58.92
CA GLU A 136 -0.49 -24.07 -58.60
C GLU A 136 -0.92 -22.61 -58.43
N THR A 137 -2.06 -22.24 -59.02
CA THR A 137 -2.64 -20.91 -58.79
C THR A 137 -3.14 -20.81 -57.35
N LYS A 138 -2.52 -19.92 -56.56
CA LYS A 138 -2.88 -19.68 -55.16
C LYS A 138 -3.20 -18.21 -54.93
N GLY A 139 -4.17 -17.97 -54.06
CA GLY A 139 -4.52 -16.64 -53.58
C GLY A 139 -3.76 -16.30 -52.30
N PHE A 140 -3.24 -15.08 -52.19
CA PHE A 140 -2.63 -14.57 -50.96
C PHE A 140 -2.89 -13.08 -50.78
N THR A 141 -2.73 -12.59 -49.56
CA THR A 141 -2.96 -11.18 -49.21
C THR A 141 -1.67 -10.59 -48.66
N MET A 142 -1.37 -9.36 -49.09
CA MET A 142 -0.26 -8.56 -48.57
C MET A 142 -0.78 -7.21 -48.09
N TYR A 143 -0.02 -6.62 -47.17
CA TYR A 143 -0.31 -5.32 -46.56
C TYR A 143 0.78 -4.34 -46.96
N PHE A 144 0.42 -3.07 -47.18
CA PHE A 144 1.37 -2.02 -47.54
C PHE A 144 1.09 -0.77 -46.71
N ASP A 145 2.09 -0.30 -45.97
CA ASP A 145 2.02 0.99 -45.29
C ASP A 145 2.04 2.14 -46.32
N LEU A 146 1.07 3.06 -46.29
CA LEU A 146 0.98 4.19 -47.23
C LEU A 146 1.59 5.49 -46.67
N ILE A 147 1.95 5.51 -45.38
CA ILE A 147 2.53 6.65 -44.67
C ILE A 147 4.05 6.46 -44.55
N ALA A 148 4.47 5.44 -43.82
CA ALA A 148 5.86 5.21 -43.46
C ALA A 148 6.63 4.35 -44.47
N GLY A 149 5.94 3.71 -45.43
CA GLY A 149 6.56 2.97 -46.52
C GLY A 149 7.32 1.70 -46.10
N MET A 150 7.25 1.29 -44.83
CA MET A 150 7.86 0.05 -44.33
C MET A 150 7.01 -1.16 -44.68
N HIS A 151 6.98 -1.49 -45.97
CA HIS A 151 6.14 -2.57 -46.48
C HIS A 151 6.58 -3.96 -45.98
N ALA A 152 7.85 -4.19 -45.66
CA ALA A 152 8.32 -5.53 -45.24
C ALA A 152 7.58 -6.09 -44.01
N ASP A 153 7.30 -5.21 -43.03
CA ASP A 153 6.70 -5.58 -41.74
C ASP A 153 5.20 -5.28 -41.66
N ALA A 154 4.64 -4.63 -42.69
CA ALA A 154 3.26 -4.19 -42.75
C ALA A 154 2.23 -5.30 -42.47
N ARG A 155 2.51 -6.55 -42.89
CA ARG A 155 1.62 -7.66 -42.56
C ARG A 155 1.58 -7.92 -41.06
N THR A 156 2.74 -7.94 -40.41
CA THR A 156 2.83 -8.19 -38.97
C THR A 156 2.12 -7.09 -38.19
N LEU A 157 2.29 -5.83 -38.61
CA LEU A 157 1.70 -4.64 -37.98
C LEU A 157 0.17 -4.58 -38.18
N PHE A 158 -0.33 -4.79 -39.40
CA PHE A 158 -1.72 -4.46 -39.73
C PHE A 158 -2.67 -5.66 -39.81
N CYS A 159 -2.18 -6.91 -39.95
CA CYS A 159 -3.07 -8.04 -40.24
C CYS A 159 -4.06 -8.39 -39.12
N LYS A 160 -3.78 -7.97 -37.88
CA LYS A 160 -4.63 -8.24 -36.70
C LYS A 160 -5.44 -7.02 -36.25
N LEU A 161 -5.29 -5.87 -36.92
CA LEU A 161 -5.94 -4.64 -36.47
C LEU A 161 -7.41 -4.61 -36.85
N THR A 162 -8.22 -4.03 -35.96
CA THR A 162 -9.58 -3.61 -36.27
C THR A 162 -9.53 -2.23 -36.92
N VAL A 163 -10.09 -2.11 -38.12
CA VAL A 163 -10.03 -0.86 -38.90
C VAL A 163 -11.13 0.10 -38.49
N ASP A 164 -10.83 1.40 -38.53
CA ASP A 164 -11.80 2.45 -38.18
C ASP A 164 -12.59 2.93 -39.41
N GLY A 165 -12.05 2.72 -40.62
CA GLY A 165 -12.75 3.02 -41.87
C GLY A 165 -11.98 2.61 -43.12
N CYS A 166 -12.59 2.88 -44.28
CA CYS A 166 -12.03 2.66 -45.61
C CYS A 166 -12.02 4.00 -46.36
N LYS A 167 -10.97 4.25 -47.14
CA LYS A 167 -10.84 5.40 -48.05
C LYS A 167 -10.99 4.95 -49.50
N GLU A 168 -11.34 5.90 -50.38
CA GLU A 168 -11.22 5.70 -51.82
C GLU A 168 -9.73 5.61 -52.20
N GLN A 169 -9.43 4.95 -53.31
CA GLN A 169 -8.06 4.80 -53.78
C GLN A 169 -7.41 6.20 -53.92
N PRO A 170 -6.23 6.44 -53.32
CA PRO A 170 -5.58 7.73 -53.46
C PRO A 170 -5.30 8.02 -54.94
N GLU A 171 -5.70 9.21 -55.43
CA GLU A 171 -5.53 9.64 -56.83
C GLU A 171 -4.05 9.59 -57.31
N ALA A 172 -3.12 9.57 -56.35
CA ALA A 172 -1.67 9.47 -56.57
C ALA A 172 -1.05 8.27 -55.83
N SER A 173 -1.62 7.05 -55.93
CA SER A 173 -0.94 5.86 -55.40
C SER A 173 0.35 5.60 -56.20
N VAL A 174 1.49 6.07 -55.68
CA VAL A 174 2.84 5.89 -56.26
C VAL A 174 3.26 4.42 -56.28
N ILE A 175 2.61 3.57 -55.48
CA ILE A 175 2.97 2.17 -55.29
C ILE A 175 2.45 1.31 -56.45
N PRO A 176 3.32 0.60 -57.19
CA PRO A 176 2.92 -0.22 -58.32
C PRO A 176 2.45 -1.61 -57.85
N PHE A 177 1.23 -1.68 -57.29
CA PHE A 177 0.69 -2.92 -56.73
C PHE A 177 0.60 -4.08 -57.73
N ALA A 178 0.54 -3.81 -59.03
CA ALA A 178 0.49 -4.81 -60.09
C ALA A 178 1.88 -5.28 -60.58
N GLU A 179 2.97 -4.61 -60.20
CA GLU A 179 4.31 -4.99 -60.63
C GLU A 179 4.87 -6.15 -59.80
N GLU A 180 5.08 -7.29 -60.44
CA GLU A 180 5.58 -8.51 -59.79
C GLU A 180 6.96 -8.30 -59.14
N SER A 181 7.85 -7.52 -59.75
CA SER A 181 9.18 -7.19 -59.20
C SER A 181 9.09 -6.42 -57.88
N PHE A 182 8.19 -5.44 -57.80
CA PHE A 182 7.95 -4.67 -56.60
C PHE A 182 7.37 -5.55 -55.48
N VAL A 183 6.35 -6.35 -55.79
CA VAL A 183 5.73 -7.23 -54.80
C VAL A 183 6.71 -8.27 -54.27
N LYS A 184 7.56 -8.85 -55.14
CA LYS A 184 8.60 -9.81 -54.75
C LYS A 184 9.63 -9.24 -53.78
N GLN A 185 9.93 -7.93 -53.85
CA GLN A 185 10.85 -7.27 -52.93
C GLN A 185 10.44 -7.43 -51.45
N TYR A 186 9.13 -7.44 -51.18
CA TYR A 186 8.59 -7.52 -49.81
C TYR A 186 7.92 -8.87 -49.50
N ALA A 187 7.64 -9.67 -50.53
CA ALA A 187 6.99 -10.97 -50.39
C ALA A 187 7.79 -11.93 -49.48
N GLN A 188 9.12 -11.87 -49.52
CA GLN A 188 9.94 -12.76 -48.68
C GLN A 188 9.70 -12.55 -47.18
N SER A 189 9.43 -11.31 -46.75
CA SER A 189 9.17 -10.98 -45.35
C SER A 189 7.73 -11.27 -44.94
N GLN A 190 6.75 -10.95 -45.79
CA GLN A 190 5.32 -11.09 -45.46
C GLN A 190 4.73 -12.48 -45.75
N ILE A 191 5.19 -13.13 -46.81
CA ILE A 191 4.66 -14.41 -47.34
C ILE A 191 5.79 -15.40 -47.69
N PRO A 192 6.70 -15.73 -46.76
CA PRO A 192 7.82 -16.64 -47.01
C PRO A 192 7.41 -18.03 -47.54
N GLN A 193 6.17 -18.45 -47.25
CA GLN A 193 5.58 -19.69 -47.75
C GLN A 193 5.32 -19.70 -49.27
N TYR A 194 5.12 -18.53 -49.88
CA TYR A 194 4.85 -18.39 -51.31
C TYR A 194 6.07 -17.84 -52.08
N TYR A 195 6.92 -17.06 -51.41
CA TYR A 195 8.15 -16.53 -52.01
C TYR A 195 9.28 -16.50 -50.99
N SER A 196 10.38 -17.17 -51.31
CA SER A 196 11.59 -17.12 -50.49
C SER A 196 12.76 -17.65 -51.29
N GLU A 197 13.76 -16.81 -51.52
CA GLU A 197 14.97 -17.19 -52.25
C GLU A 197 15.73 -18.30 -51.50
N LYS A 198 15.73 -18.23 -50.17
CA LYS A 198 16.37 -19.23 -49.30
C LYS A 198 15.74 -20.61 -49.45
N THR A 199 14.41 -20.72 -49.50
CA THR A 199 13.71 -22.02 -49.65
C THR A 199 13.52 -22.42 -51.10
N GLY A 200 13.66 -21.47 -52.05
CA GLY A 200 13.49 -21.67 -53.48
C GLY A 200 12.05 -21.49 -53.94
N ASN A 201 11.15 -21.09 -53.04
CA ASN A 201 9.76 -20.79 -53.35
C ASN A 201 9.69 -19.51 -54.20
N SER A 202 8.86 -19.54 -55.25
CA SER A 202 8.65 -18.39 -56.13
C SER A 202 7.23 -18.38 -56.66
N PHE A 203 6.77 -17.24 -57.15
CA PHE A 203 5.51 -17.12 -57.88
C PHE A 203 5.71 -16.34 -59.17
N THR A 204 4.85 -16.60 -60.16
CA THR A 204 4.80 -15.90 -61.46
C THR A 204 3.35 -15.68 -61.87
N ASP A 205 3.12 -14.87 -62.91
CA ASP A 205 1.78 -14.57 -63.46
C ASP A 205 0.85 -13.98 -62.38
N MET A 206 1.37 -13.04 -61.61
CA MET A 206 0.63 -12.39 -60.53
C MET A 206 -0.43 -11.41 -61.07
N SER A 207 -1.63 -11.47 -60.52
CA SER A 207 -2.70 -10.49 -60.77
C SER A 207 -3.35 -10.02 -59.47
N VAL A 208 -3.72 -8.74 -59.41
CA VAL A 208 -4.47 -8.16 -58.28
C VAL A 208 -5.93 -8.59 -58.35
N THR A 209 -6.44 -9.14 -57.25
CA THR A 209 -7.81 -9.65 -57.12
C THR A 209 -8.71 -8.70 -56.32
N SER A 210 -8.16 -8.02 -55.32
CA SER A 210 -8.88 -7.07 -54.48
C SER A 210 -7.95 -5.98 -53.95
N SER A 211 -8.45 -4.76 -53.81
CA SER A 211 -7.72 -3.63 -53.24
C SER A 211 -8.60 -2.93 -52.20
N GLU A 212 -8.18 -2.97 -50.95
CA GLU A 212 -8.83 -2.27 -49.83
C GLU A 212 -7.85 -1.22 -49.27
N PHE A 213 -8.29 0.04 -49.17
CA PHE A 213 -7.51 1.14 -48.59
C PHE A 213 -8.11 1.50 -47.25
N LEU A 214 -7.41 1.16 -46.17
CA LEU A 214 -7.93 1.17 -44.81
C LEU A 214 -7.14 2.18 -43.98
N TYR A 215 -7.75 2.65 -42.90
CA TYR A 215 -7.02 3.49 -41.95
C TYR A 215 -7.36 3.13 -40.51
N LYS A 216 -6.38 3.40 -39.65
CA LYS A 216 -6.52 3.33 -38.19
C LYS A 216 -6.28 4.70 -37.59
N LYS A 217 -7.13 5.14 -36.67
CA LYS A 217 -6.91 6.38 -35.94
C LYS A 217 -5.81 6.18 -34.90
N VAL A 218 -4.85 7.10 -34.92
CA VAL A 218 -3.75 7.21 -33.96
C VAL A 218 -3.82 8.61 -33.37
N VAL A 219 -3.76 8.72 -32.04
CA VAL A 219 -3.83 10.01 -31.34
C VAL A 219 -2.46 10.35 -30.80
N LEU A 220 -1.92 11.49 -31.23
CA LEU A 220 -0.65 12.03 -30.74
C LEU A 220 -0.89 13.20 -29.79
N GLY A 221 -0.10 13.26 -28.73
CA GLY A 221 0.02 14.41 -27.84
C GLY A 221 1.19 15.29 -28.28
N VAL A 222 0.98 16.60 -28.32
CA VAL A 222 2.00 17.59 -28.63
C VAL A 222 2.52 18.19 -27.34
N ILE A 223 3.83 18.08 -27.13
CA ILE A 223 4.50 18.53 -25.93
C ILE A 223 5.61 19.50 -26.35
N TYR A 224 5.65 20.66 -25.70
CA TYR A 224 6.69 21.66 -25.90
C TYR A 224 7.65 21.63 -24.71
N ASP A 225 8.94 21.50 -24.97
CA ASP A 225 9.98 21.56 -23.93
C ASP A 225 10.57 22.97 -23.89
N SER A 226 10.34 23.68 -22.79
CA SER A 226 10.84 25.05 -22.60
C SER A 226 12.37 25.10 -22.46
N SER A 227 13.02 24.01 -22.04
CA SER A 227 14.46 23.98 -21.82
C SER A 227 15.26 23.93 -23.12
N THR A 228 14.68 23.27 -24.13
CA THR A 228 15.29 23.10 -25.46
C THR A 228 14.59 23.92 -26.54
N GLU A 229 13.44 24.52 -26.23
CA GLU A 229 12.53 25.19 -27.17
C GLU A 229 12.13 24.28 -28.35
N THR A 230 11.99 22.97 -28.08
CA THR A 230 11.63 21.97 -29.09
C THR A 230 10.27 21.35 -28.83
N TYR A 231 9.67 20.83 -29.90
CA TYR A 231 8.41 20.09 -29.83
C TYR A 231 8.71 18.60 -29.88
N ARG A 232 8.02 17.82 -29.06
CA ARG A 232 8.03 16.36 -29.12
C ARG A 232 6.61 15.82 -29.22
N PHE A 233 6.47 14.71 -29.91
CA PHE A 233 5.21 13.98 -30.01
C PHE A 233 5.25 12.77 -29.07
N GLU A 234 4.14 12.50 -28.40
CA GLU A 234 3.95 11.31 -27.58
C GLU A 234 2.68 10.59 -28.00
N ILE A 235 2.72 9.27 -28.14
CA ILE A 235 1.57 8.50 -28.61
C ILE A 235 0.62 8.26 -27.43
N ILE A 236 -0.59 8.78 -27.54
CA ILE A 236 -1.65 8.59 -26.53
C ILE A 236 -2.44 7.31 -26.83
N ASP A 237 -2.85 7.16 -28.08
CA ASP A 237 -3.53 5.96 -28.57
C ASP A 237 -2.86 5.51 -29.87
N ASN A 238 -2.28 4.32 -29.85
CA ASN A 238 -1.59 3.72 -30.99
C ASN A 238 -2.55 2.98 -31.93
N GLY A 239 -3.84 2.88 -31.60
CA GLY A 239 -4.82 2.14 -32.40
C GLY A 239 -4.47 0.64 -32.53
N GLY A 240 -3.61 0.10 -31.66
CA GLY A 240 -3.07 -1.26 -31.71
C GLY A 240 -1.85 -1.44 -32.62
N ILE A 241 -1.35 -0.39 -33.27
CA ILE A 241 -0.08 -0.40 -34.02
C ILE A 241 1.08 -0.34 -33.02
N ASP A 242 2.23 -0.90 -33.40
CA ASP A 242 3.44 -0.84 -32.58
C ASP A 242 3.87 0.61 -32.30
N THR A 243 4.12 0.92 -31.02
CA THR A 243 4.41 2.28 -30.54
C THR A 243 5.79 2.76 -30.97
N ASP A 244 6.80 1.88 -30.97
CA ASP A 244 8.17 2.22 -31.35
C ASP A 244 8.20 2.56 -32.85
N TYR A 245 7.48 1.78 -33.66
CA TYR A 245 7.30 2.02 -35.08
C TYR A 245 6.76 3.42 -35.42
N ILE A 246 5.66 3.81 -34.76
CA ILE A 246 5.03 5.12 -34.98
C ILE A 246 5.97 6.25 -34.52
N THR A 247 6.63 6.06 -33.38
CA THR A 247 7.53 7.06 -32.78
C THR A 247 8.74 7.33 -33.68
N ASP A 248 9.38 6.26 -34.18
CA ASP A 248 10.55 6.36 -35.05
C ASP A 248 10.21 7.11 -36.35
N TYR A 249 9.03 6.87 -36.94
CA TYR A 249 8.62 7.55 -38.14
C TYR A 249 8.31 9.04 -37.91
N ILE A 250 7.53 9.36 -36.88
CA ILE A 250 7.15 10.75 -36.58
C ILE A 250 8.38 11.60 -36.26
N ASN A 251 9.40 11.02 -35.63
CA ASN A 251 10.64 11.72 -35.28
C ASN A 251 11.60 11.93 -36.47
N LEU A 252 11.28 11.44 -37.68
CA LEU A 252 12.02 11.82 -38.88
C LEU A 252 11.81 13.30 -39.19
N GLU A 253 12.87 14.05 -39.51
CA GLU A 253 12.82 15.52 -39.70
C GLU A 253 11.69 16.00 -40.63
N GLU A 254 11.46 15.31 -41.76
CA GLU A 254 10.41 15.66 -42.71
C GLU A 254 9.00 15.38 -42.17
N SER A 255 8.81 14.27 -41.46
CA SER A 255 7.52 13.86 -40.90
C SER A 255 7.16 14.70 -39.68
N HIS A 256 8.15 14.96 -38.82
CA HIS A 256 8.01 15.82 -37.64
C HIS A 256 7.46 17.19 -38.02
N LYS A 257 8.03 17.81 -39.05
CA LYS A 257 7.57 19.10 -39.57
C LYS A 257 6.14 19.02 -40.12
N HIS A 258 5.82 17.98 -40.87
CA HIS A 258 4.47 17.79 -41.42
C HIS A 258 3.40 17.70 -40.32
N TYR A 259 3.63 16.92 -39.26
CA TYR A 259 2.68 16.79 -38.16
C TYR A 259 2.58 18.05 -37.30
N LEU A 260 3.68 18.81 -37.18
CA LEU A 260 3.65 20.11 -36.51
C LEU A 260 2.84 21.13 -37.32
N ASP A 261 2.98 21.16 -38.65
CA ASP A 261 2.16 22.00 -39.53
C ASP A 261 0.67 21.62 -39.45
N LEU A 262 0.35 20.32 -39.35
CA LEU A 262 -1.02 19.84 -39.13
C LEU A 262 -1.59 20.29 -37.77
N PHE A 263 -0.78 20.27 -36.72
CA PHE A 263 -1.18 20.79 -35.41
C PHE A 263 -1.48 22.29 -35.49
N LEU A 264 -0.56 23.07 -36.07
CA LEU A 264 -0.71 24.52 -36.21
C LEU A 264 -2.00 24.88 -36.96
N ALA A 265 -2.34 24.15 -38.02
CA ALA A 265 -3.56 24.41 -38.78
C ALA A 265 -4.86 24.31 -37.95
N ALA A 266 -4.83 23.62 -36.80
CA ALA A 266 -5.95 23.48 -35.88
C ALA A 266 -5.94 24.50 -34.72
N GLN A 267 -4.87 25.28 -34.53
CA GLN A 267 -4.70 26.21 -33.41
C GLN A 267 -5.14 27.65 -33.74
N PRO A 268 -5.58 28.43 -32.74
CA PRO A 268 -5.87 29.85 -32.92
C PRO A 268 -4.55 30.64 -33.12
N MET A 269 -4.38 31.20 -34.31
CA MET A 269 -3.21 32.02 -34.66
C MET A 269 -3.26 33.38 -33.99
N THR A 270 -2.11 33.87 -33.52
CA THR A 270 -1.97 35.19 -32.90
C THR A 270 -0.79 35.96 -33.49
N SER A 271 -0.89 37.29 -33.50
CA SER A 271 0.24 38.18 -33.84
C SER A 271 1.01 38.66 -32.61
N GLU A 272 0.58 38.25 -31.41
CA GLU A 272 1.20 38.61 -30.15
C GLU A 272 2.50 37.83 -29.93
N SER A 273 3.41 38.39 -29.15
CA SER A 273 4.65 37.75 -28.73
C SER A 273 4.53 37.26 -27.29
N LYS A 274 5.40 36.34 -26.87
CA LYS A 274 5.53 35.93 -25.46
C LYS A 274 5.61 37.15 -24.56
N ASP A 275 4.85 37.15 -23.48
CA ASP A 275 4.88 38.22 -22.48
C ASP A 275 6.02 37.97 -21.47
N ASP A 276 6.38 39.01 -20.71
CA ASP A 276 7.47 38.92 -19.72
C ASP A 276 7.17 37.91 -18.60
N THR A 277 5.88 37.57 -18.37
CA THR A 277 5.50 36.64 -17.31
C THR A 277 5.60 35.18 -17.76
N GLN A 278 5.24 34.86 -18.99
CA GLN A 278 5.49 33.56 -19.63
C GLN A 278 6.98 33.27 -19.74
N ILE A 279 7.82 34.25 -20.12
CA ILE A 279 9.27 34.05 -20.24
C ILE A 279 9.88 33.65 -18.89
N LYS A 280 9.52 34.36 -17.82
CA LYS A 280 9.99 34.03 -16.46
C LYS A 280 9.54 32.65 -16.00
N PHE A 281 8.30 32.28 -16.32
CA PHE A 281 7.78 30.96 -16.03
C PHE A 281 8.56 29.87 -16.77
N GLU A 282 8.79 30.04 -18.08
CA GLU A 282 9.58 29.10 -18.89
C GLU A 282 11.02 28.94 -18.37
N GLU A 283 11.65 30.03 -17.92
CA GLU A 283 12.96 30.02 -17.27
C GLU A 283 12.95 29.28 -15.92
N GLU A 284 11.89 29.45 -15.11
CA GLU A 284 11.75 28.81 -13.81
C GLU A 284 11.61 27.29 -13.95
N ILE A 285 10.72 26.82 -14.83
CA ILE A 285 10.52 25.37 -15.04
C ILE A 285 11.76 24.72 -15.66
N ALA A 286 12.47 25.42 -16.55
CA ALA A 286 13.73 24.94 -17.13
C ALA A 286 14.83 24.85 -16.05
N LYS A 287 14.87 25.80 -15.12
CA LYS A 287 15.81 25.79 -13.99
C LYS A 287 15.51 24.65 -13.02
N VAL A 288 14.23 24.45 -12.63
CA VAL A 288 13.83 23.34 -11.75
C VAL A 288 14.19 22.00 -12.38
N GLN A 289 13.95 21.84 -13.68
CA GLN A 289 14.34 20.64 -14.42
C GLN A 289 15.86 20.45 -14.43
N GLY A 290 16.64 21.51 -14.67
CA GLY A 290 18.10 21.47 -14.64
C GLY A 290 18.66 21.11 -13.26
N ASP A 291 18.09 21.65 -12.18
CA ASP A 291 18.48 21.34 -10.80
C ASP A 291 18.15 19.89 -10.42
N ALA A 292 17.01 19.37 -10.90
CA ALA A 292 16.62 17.96 -10.71
C ALA A 292 17.56 17.00 -11.48
N GLU A 293 17.89 17.30 -12.74
CA GLU A 293 18.82 16.51 -13.55
C GLU A 293 20.25 16.54 -12.94
N TYR A 294 20.68 17.70 -12.42
CA TYR A 294 21.94 17.82 -11.69
C TYR A 294 21.94 17.00 -10.39
N ALA A 295 20.83 16.94 -9.66
CA ALA A 295 20.69 16.09 -8.48
C ALA A 295 20.74 14.58 -8.82
N ILE A 296 20.12 14.17 -9.94
CA ILE A 296 20.20 12.79 -10.45
C ILE A 296 21.64 12.45 -10.84
N PHE A 297 22.33 13.33 -11.57
CA PHE A 297 23.73 13.14 -11.97
C PHE A 297 24.66 12.97 -10.76
N ASN A 298 24.35 13.62 -9.64
CA ASN A 298 25.09 13.52 -8.39
C ASN A 298 24.64 12.36 -7.47
N GLU A 299 23.94 11.35 -8.00
CA GLU A 299 23.42 10.18 -7.28
C GLU A 299 22.49 10.52 -6.11
N LYS A 300 21.74 11.63 -6.21
CA LYS A 300 20.74 12.07 -5.20
C LYS A 300 19.32 12.10 -5.79
N PRO A 301 18.73 10.94 -6.13
CA PRO A 301 17.40 10.89 -6.73
C PRO A 301 16.29 11.41 -5.79
N GLU A 302 16.45 11.25 -4.48
CA GLU A 302 15.48 11.75 -3.48
C GLU A 302 15.38 13.29 -3.51
N MET A 303 16.50 13.99 -3.70
CA MET A 303 16.54 15.45 -3.80
C MET A 303 15.91 15.94 -5.11
N ALA A 304 16.12 15.21 -6.22
CA ALA A 304 15.48 15.52 -7.50
C ALA A 304 13.96 15.36 -7.41
N LEU A 305 13.49 14.26 -6.79
CA LEU A 305 12.06 14.03 -6.56
C LEU A 305 11.45 15.12 -5.67
N GLN A 306 12.17 15.57 -4.65
CA GLN A 306 11.69 16.64 -3.77
C GLN A 306 11.60 17.99 -4.50
N LEU A 307 12.57 18.35 -5.35
CA LEU A 307 12.52 19.59 -6.14
C LEU A 307 11.32 19.59 -7.10
N VAL A 308 11.07 18.48 -7.78
CA VAL A 308 9.91 18.31 -8.67
C VAL A 308 8.61 18.35 -7.87
N ALA A 309 8.53 17.66 -6.73
CA ALA A 309 7.34 17.64 -5.88
C ALA A 309 7.00 19.03 -5.34
N ASN A 310 7.98 19.77 -4.83
CA ASN A 310 7.80 21.12 -4.31
C ASN A 310 7.22 22.09 -5.38
N TYR A 311 7.60 21.91 -6.65
CA TYR A 311 7.06 22.71 -7.74
C TYR A 311 5.61 22.31 -8.08
N VAL A 312 5.34 21.00 -8.16
CA VAL A 312 4.01 20.45 -8.47
C VAL A 312 2.98 20.77 -7.37
N GLU A 313 3.41 21.00 -6.13
CA GLU A 313 2.54 21.38 -5.01
C GLU A 313 1.87 22.76 -5.19
N ALA A 314 2.48 23.70 -5.91
CA ALA A 314 1.93 25.04 -6.11
C ALA A 314 2.41 25.69 -7.43
N PRO A 315 2.02 25.14 -8.60
CA PRO A 315 2.49 25.64 -9.88
C PRO A 315 1.92 27.04 -10.17
N GLU A 316 2.76 27.95 -10.67
CA GLU A 316 2.32 29.28 -11.12
C GLU A 316 1.44 29.19 -12.35
N TYR A 317 1.78 28.32 -13.30
CA TYR A 317 0.94 27.97 -14.44
C TYR A 317 0.70 26.46 -14.49
N MET A 318 -0.51 26.08 -14.91
CA MET A 318 -0.96 24.70 -14.96
C MET A 318 -1.72 24.44 -16.26
N GLU A 319 -1.52 23.28 -16.89
CA GLU A 319 -2.39 22.89 -18.02
C GLU A 319 -3.83 22.68 -17.54
N MET A 320 -4.80 23.10 -18.34
CA MET A 320 -6.22 22.94 -17.99
C MET A 320 -6.58 21.47 -17.70
N GLN A 321 -5.97 20.51 -18.41
CA GLN A 321 -6.23 19.08 -18.22
C GLN A 321 -5.70 18.55 -16.88
N ASN A 322 -4.74 19.23 -16.25
CA ASN A 322 -4.12 18.82 -15.00
C ASN A 322 -4.97 19.17 -13.76
N ILE A 323 -6.04 19.96 -13.92
CA ILE A 323 -6.84 20.49 -12.80
C ILE A 323 -7.29 19.41 -11.82
N PHE A 324 -7.75 18.26 -12.35
CA PHE A 324 -8.29 17.17 -11.54
C PHE A 324 -7.18 16.37 -10.85
N ASN A 325 -6.01 16.23 -11.48
CA ASN A 325 -4.86 15.60 -10.83
C ASN A 325 -4.33 16.48 -9.70
N TYR A 326 -4.29 17.79 -9.92
CA TYR A 326 -3.90 18.76 -8.89
C TYR A 326 -4.84 18.70 -7.69
N ILE A 327 -6.16 18.67 -7.90
CA ILE A 327 -7.14 18.49 -6.81
C ILE A 327 -6.83 17.19 -6.04
N LYS A 328 -6.62 16.06 -6.74
CA LYS A 328 -6.33 14.75 -6.12
C LYS A 328 -5.00 14.73 -5.35
N SER A 329 -3.96 15.42 -5.82
CA SER A 329 -2.68 15.46 -5.11
C SER A 329 -2.79 16.26 -3.80
N THR A 330 -3.54 17.36 -3.82
CA THR A 330 -3.65 18.28 -2.68
C THR A 330 -4.62 17.74 -1.61
N GLN A 331 -5.55 16.83 -1.96
CA GLN A 331 -6.47 16.13 -1.03
C GLN A 331 -5.77 15.29 0.05
N LYS A 332 -4.55 14.82 -0.19
CA LYS A 332 -3.81 13.97 0.77
C LYS A 332 -3.26 14.74 1.98
N ALA A 333 -3.37 16.06 1.99
CA ALA A 333 -2.94 16.93 3.09
C ALA A 333 -4.17 17.48 3.84
N ASP A 334 -4.76 16.69 4.74
CA ASP A 334 -5.70 16.97 5.85
C ASP A 334 -6.56 18.28 5.95
N SER A 335 -6.82 19.05 4.89
CA SER A 335 -7.57 20.32 5.03
C SER A 335 -8.16 20.94 3.76
N ILE A 336 -8.55 20.20 2.72
CA ILE A 336 -9.38 20.81 1.66
C ILE A 336 -10.84 20.67 2.07
N LYS A 337 -11.51 21.81 2.32
CA LYS A 337 -12.93 21.85 2.70
C LYS A 337 -13.85 22.17 1.51
N ASP A 338 -13.43 23.07 0.60
CA ASP A 338 -14.28 23.51 -0.52
C ASP A 338 -13.45 23.62 -1.82
N VAL A 339 -13.93 22.99 -2.90
CA VAL A 339 -13.36 23.11 -4.25
C VAL A 339 -14.40 23.76 -5.16
N PHE A 340 -14.11 24.95 -5.68
CA PHE A 340 -14.99 25.62 -6.65
C PHE A 340 -14.44 25.42 -8.05
N ILE A 341 -15.28 24.95 -8.96
CA ILE A 341 -14.95 24.71 -10.36
C ILE A 341 -15.97 25.47 -11.21
N SER A 342 -15.51 26.35 -12.09
CA SER A 342 -16.37 27.02 -13.06
C SER A 342 -16.12 26.46 -14.45
N LEU A 343 -17.11 25.79 -15.04
CA LEU A 343 -17.05 25.24 -16.39
C LEU A 343 -18.22 25.75 -17.22
N PRO A 344 -17.97 26.51 -18.31
CA PRO A 344 -19.06 26.96 -19.18
C PRO A 344 -19.78 25.79 -19.87
N GLU A 345 -19.06 24.71 -20.19
CA GLU A 345 -19.60 23.47 -20.75
C GLU A 345 -19.01 22.24 -20.06
N LEU A 346 -19.86 21.27 -19.74
CA LEU A 346 -19.49 20.00 -19.11
C LEU A 346 -19.23 18.91 -20.16
N THR A 347 -17.97 18.53 -20.35
CA THR A 347 -17.60 17.41 -21.22
C THR A 347 -17.77 16.06 -20.50
N LYS A 348 -17.95 14.96 -21.25
CA LYS A 348 -18.09 13.62 -20.67
C LYS A 348 -16.88 13.19 -19.82
N GLU A 349 -15.68 13.63 -20.21
CA GLU A 349 -14.45 13.36 -19.47
C GLU A 349 -14.41 14.12 -18.14
N ALA A 350 -14.75 15.42 -18.15
CA ALA A 350 -14.83 16.22 -16.93
C ALA A 350 -15.93 15.70 -15.98
N GLU A 351 -17.08 15.27 -16.52
CA GLU A 351 -18.16 14.63 -15.74
C GLU A 351 -17.66 13.36 -15.02
N ALA A 352 -16.89 12.51 -15.69
CA ALA A 352 -16.36 11.30 -15.09
C ALA A 352 -15.36 11.59 -13.95
N GLU A 353 -14.50 12.61 -14.12
CA GLU A 353 -13.51 13.01 -13.10
C GLU A 353 -14.17 13.69 -11.89
N ILE A 354 -15.14 14.57 -12.10
CA ILE A 354 -15.91 15.20 -11.01
C ILE A 354 -16.67 14.14 -10.21
N ARG A 355 -17.27 13.16 -10.90
CA ARG A 355 -17.94 12.05 -10.22
C ARG A 355 -16.96 11.22 -9.39
N ALA A 356 -15.77 10.93 -9.92
CA ALA A 356 -14.73 10.23 -9.15
C ALA A 356 -14.29 11.02 -7.91
N LEU A 357 -14.19 12.34 -8.01
CA LEU A 357 -13.88 13.21 -6.87
C LEU A 357 -15.01 13.27 -5.84
N SER A 358 -16.27 13.16 -6.28
CA SER A 358 -17.45 13.19 -5.40
C SER A 358 -17.64 11.93 -4.54
N GLU A 359 -16.98 10.82 -4.89
CA GLU A 359 -17.00 9.58 -4.09
C GLU A 359 -16.30 9.76 -2.73
N ASP A 360 -15.42 10.75 -2.61
CA ASP A 360 -14.79 11.12 -1.33
C ASP A 360 -15.76 11.95 -0.48
N ALA A 361 -16.08 11.45 0.72
CA ALA A 361 -17.02 12.09 1.63
C ALA A 361 -16.51 13.41 2.23
N ASN A 362 -15.19 13.67 2.13
CA ASN A 362 -14.57 14.87 2.69
C ASN A 362 -14.40 16.02 1.68
N THR A 363 -14.65 15.79 0.39
CA THR A 363 -14.46 16.79 -0.66
C THR A 363 -15.83 17.27 -1.17
N GLN A 364 -16.17 18.53 -0.90
CA GLN A 364 -17.34 19.17 -1.51
C GLN A 364 -16.94 19.95 -2.77
N ILE A 365 -17.61 19.65 -3.89
CA ILE A 365 -17.35 20.29 -5.18
C ILE A 365 -18.49 21.24 -5.48
N MET A 366 -18.20 22.54 -5.53
CA MET A 366 -19.13 23.54 -6.02
C MET A 366 -18.87 23.76 -7.51
N LEU A 367 -19.75 23.24 -8.35
CA LEU A 367 -19.64 23.32 -9.80
C LEU A 367 -20.57 24.41 -10.33
N TYR A 368 -20.02 25.37 -11.05
CA TYR A 368 -20.81 26.25 -11.90
C TYR A 368 -20.80 25.69 -13.33
N CYS A 369 -21.99 25.42 -13.87
CA CYS A 369 -22.17 24.94 -15.24
C CYS A 369 -23.49 25.47 -15.83
N GLY A 370 -23.48 25.84 -17.11
CA GLY A 370 -24.70 26.21 -17.84
C GLY A 370 -25.72 25.06 -17.89
N ASP A 371 -27.02 25.39 -17.84
CA ASP A 371 -28.21 24.53 -17.75
C ASP A 371 -28.00 23.01 -17.99
N VAL A 372 -27.64 22.28 -16.93
CA VAL A 372 -27.65 20.81 -16.91
C VAL A 372 -28.96 20.32 -16.29
N LYS A 373 -29.71 19.47 -17.01
CA LYS A 373 -30.92 18.78 -16.48
C LYS A 373 -30.51 17.48 -15.76
N ASP A 374 -31.29 17.07 -14.76
CA ASP A 374 -31.13 15.81 -14.00
C ASP A 374 -29.79 15.66 -13.24
N PHE A 375 -29.27 16.75 -12.66
CA PHE A 375 -27.96 16.81 -12.01
C PHE A 375 -27.78 15.87 -10.80
N ASP A 376 -28.77 15.82 -9.90
CA ASP A 376 -28.73 14.99 -8.68
C ASP A 376 -28.52 13.49 -8.99
N SER A 377 -28.97 13.04 -10.17
CA SER A 377 -28.80 11.64 -10.62
C SER A 377 -27.42 11.33 -11.21
N ARG A 378 -26.63 12.35 -11.57
CA ARG A 378 -25.36 12.22 -12.30
C ARG A 378 -24.13 12.24 -11.40
N PHE A 379 -24.14 13.06 -10.34
CA PHE A 379 -22.96 13.34 -9.52
C PHE A 379 -23.10 12.99 -8.02
N GLY A 380 -24.30 12.67 -7.53
CA GLY A 380 -24.53 12.35 -6.11
C GLY A 380 -24.60 13.58 -5.20
N GLY A 381 -24.62 13.35 -3.87
CA GLY A 381 -24.92 14.38 -2.87
C GLY A 381 -23.79 15.36 -2.53
N ASN A 382 -22.55 15.07 -2.93
CA ASN A 382 -21.35 15.85 -2.57
C ASN A 382 -20.99 16.93 -3.60
N VAL A 383 -21.76 17.05 -4.69
CA VAL A 383 -21.56 18.07 -5.73
C VAL A 383 -22.73 19.04 -5.74
N LEU A 384 -22.43 20.32 -5.59
CA LEU A 384 -23.43 21.40 -5.60
C LEU A 384 -23.33 22.17 -6.91
N VAL A 385 -24.47 22.38 -7.59
CA VAL A 385 -24.51 23.16 -8.84
C VAL A 385 -25.25 24.46 -8.71
N LEU A 386 -24.64 25.50 -9.27
CA LEU A 386 -25.32 26.75 -9.57
C LEU A 386 -25.54 26.89 -11.08
N ASN A 387 -26.80 26.96 -11.49
CA ASN A 387 -27.19 27.42 -12.83
C ASN A 387 -27.31 28.96 -12.77
N GLY A 388 -26.63 29.67 -13.67
CA GLY A 388 -26.74 31.12 -13.78
C GLY A 388 -25.86 31.71 -14.89
N ASP A 389 -25.97 33.02 -15.10
CA ASP A 389 -25.04 33.84 -15.89
C ASP A 389 -24.07 34.53 -14.91
N ALA A 390 -22.85 34.02 -14.81
CA ALA A 390 -21.72 34.66 -14.16
C ALA A 390 -20.52 34.60 -15.11
N ASN A 391 -20.08 35.78 -15.56
CA ASN A 391 -18.77 36.01 -16.17
C ASN A 391 -17.67 35.81 -15.12
N SER A 392 -17.37 34.58 -14.73
CA SER A 392 -16.18 34.32 -13.91
C SER A 392 -15.12 33.65 -14.77
N ASP A 393 -14.08 34.41 -15.13
CA ASP A 393 -12.84 33.89 -15.75
C ASP A 393 -12.00 33.00 -14.80
N VAL A 394 -12.56 32.62 -13.64
CA VAL A 394 -11.95 31.79 -12.58
C VAL A 394 -12.36 30.34 -12.78
N LEU A 395 -11.43 29.48 -13.17
CA LEU A 395 -11.69 28.06 -13.46
C LEU A 395 -11.63 27.17 -12.21
N LEU A 396 -10.77 27.50 -11.23
CA LEU A 396 -10.59 26.74 -9.99
C LEU A 396 -10.30 27.65 -8.80
N MET A 397 -10.94 27.38 -7.66
CA MET A 397 -10.59 27.93 -6.36
C MET A 397 -10.44 26.80 -5.35
N MET A 398 -9.31 26.79 -4.64
CA MET A 398 -9.03 25.86 -3.55
C MET A 398 -8.45 26.65 -2.38
N ASN A 399 -9.15 26.63 -1.24
CA ASN A 399 -8.82 27.43 -0.06
C ASN A 399 -8.73 28.93 -0.41
N ASP A 400 -7.52 29.47 -0.53
CA ASP A 400 -7.21 30.89 -0.80
C ASP A 400 -6.48 31.12 -2.13
N VAL A 401 -6.33 30.07 -2.94
CA VAL A 401 -5.66 30.16 -4.25
C VAL A 401 -6.71 30.09 -5.37
N THR A 402 -6.68 31.06 -6.27
CA THR A 402 -7.52 31.07 -7.47
C THR A 402 -6.69 30.87 -8.72
N TYR A 403 -7.23 30.12 -9.67
CA TYR A 403 -6.64 29.92 -10.99
C TYR A 403 -7.57 30.50 -12.06
N ARG A 404 -7.01 31.34 -12.92
CA ARG A 404 -7.72 31.96 -14.05
C ARG A 404 -7.15 31.51 -15.38
N CYS A 405 -7.99 31.49 -16.41
CA CYS A 405 -7.55 31.17 -17.76
C CYS A 405 -6.71 32.31 -18.33
N GLU A 406 -5.54 31.98 -18.85
CA GLU A 406 -4.64 32.90 -19.55
C GLU A 406 -4.09 32.23 -20.81
N ASN A 407 -3.94 33.00 -21.89
CA ASN A 407 -3.43 32.48 -23.16
C ASN A 407 -1.92 32.64 -23.22
N LEU A 408 -1.18 31.53 -23.26
CA LEU A 408 0.26 31.52 -23.48
C LEU A 408 0.56 31.42 -24.98
N VAL A 409 1.61 32.11 -25.43
CA VAL A 409 1.97 32.20 -26.86
C VAL A 409 3.15 31.29 -27.17
N PHE A 410 3.00 30.43 -28.16
CA PHE A 410 4.04 29.51 -28.64
C PHE A 410 4.36 29.80 -30.11
N SER A 411 5.59 29.50 -30.52
CA SER A 411 6.11 29.81 -31.85
C SER A 411 6.66 28.57 -32.53
N VAL A 412 6.29 28.36 -33.80
CA VAL A 412 6.92 27.37 -34.70
C VAL A 412 7.40 28.12 -35.95
N GLY A 413 8.71 28.27 -36.08
CA GLY A 413 9.29 29.12 -37.14
C GLY A 413 8.82 30.57 -36.97
N ASP A 414 8.16 31.13 -37.99
CA ASP A 414 7.64 32.50 -38.00
C ASP A 414 6.16 32.61 -37.56
N ILE A 415 5.53 31.49 -37.16
CA ILE A 415 4.10 31.42 -36.85
C ILE A 415 3.90 31.35 -35.34
N ASN A 416 3.08 32.27 -34.79
CA ASN A 416 2.69 32.29 -33.38
C ASN A 416 1.24 31.80 -33.21
N PHE A 417 1.00 30.99 -32.19
CA PHE A 417 -0.32 30.51 -31.80
C PHE A 417 -0.48 30.58 -30.28
N SER A 418 -1.72 30.66 -29.81
CA SER A 418 -2.03 30.75 -28.38
C SER A 418 -2.68 29.48 -27.84
N VAL A 419 -2.30 29.06 -26.63
CA VAL A 419 -2.90 27.93 -25.92
C VAL A 419 -3.34 28.39 -24.52
N GLU A 420 -4.52 27.97 -24.10
CA GLU A 420 -5.09 28.31 -22.78
C GLU A 420 -4.42 27.51 -21.65
N PHE A 421 -3.90 28.22 -20.66
CA PHE A 421 -3.34 27.69 -19.42
C PHE A 421 -4.03 28.32 -18.20
N LEU A 422 -3.86 27.71 -17.04
CA LEU A 422 -4.34 28.21 -15.77
C LEU A 422 -3.22 28.90 -15.02
N ARG A 423 -3.38 30.20 -14.75
CA ARG A 423 -2.43 30.96 -13.94
C ARG A 423 -2.94 31.14 -12.52
N LYS A 424 -2.04 30.91 -11.56
CA LYS A 424 -2.22 31.22 -10.15
C LYS A 424 -2.33 32.73 -9.96
N GLN A 425 -3.44 33.19 -9.40
CA GLN A 425 -3.62 34.57 -8.97
C GLN A 425 -3.50 34.62 -7.45
N GLU A 426 -2.48 35.31 -6.94
CA GLU A 426 -2.41 35.72 -5.54
C GLU A 426 -3.26 36.98 -5.35
N GLU A 427 -4.58 36.84 -5.45
CA GLU A 427 -5.48 37.97 -5.14
C GLU A 427 -5.50 38.21 -3.62
N ASN A 428 -4.79 39.26 -3.20
CA ASN A 428 -4.76 39.82 -1.84
C ASN A 428 -6.09 40.46 -1.38
N SER A 429 -7.26 39.92 -1.77
CA SER A 429 -8.53 40.39 -1.22
C SER A 429 -9.35 39.21 -0.73
N GLU A 430 -9.24 38.91 0.57
CA GLU A 430 -10.24 38.13 1.31
C GLU A 430 -11.67 38.55 0.90
N ASP A 431 -11.89 39.85 0.65
CA ASP A 431 -13.17 40.43 0.23
C ASP A 431 -13.76 39.84 -1.06
N ALA A 432 -12.96 39.51 -2.09
CA ALA A 432 -13.48 38.95 -3.34
C ALA A 432 -13.83 37.45 -3.20
N LEU A 433 -13.03 36.73 -2.43
CA LEU A 433 -13.28 35.33 -2.08
C LEU A 433 -14.52 35.20 -1.20
N GLU A 434 -14.67 36.08 -0.21
CA GLU A 434 -15.82 36.11 0.67
C GLU A 434 -17.10 36.47 -0.09
N GLN A 435 -17.04 37.40 -1.05
CA GLN A 435 -18.18 37.71 -1.93
C GLN A 435 -18.62 36.51 -2.79
N ILE A 436 -17.67 35.73 -3.31
CA ILE A 436 -17.99 34.51 -4.06
C ILE A 436 -18.65 33.49 -3.11
N ARG A 437 -18.05 33.24 -1.93
CA ARG A 437 -18.61 32.31 -0.93
C ARG A 437 -20.01 32.75 -0.46
N GLU A 438 -20.25 34.03 -0.21
CA GLU A 438 -21.56 34.58 0.13
C GLU A 438 -22.59 34.42 -0.99
N LEU A 439 -22.21 34.64 -2.26
CA LEU A 439 -23.08 34.44 -3.41
C LEU A 439 -23.50 32.96 -3.55
N TYR A 440 -22.56 32.04 -3.35
CA TYR A 440 -22.84 30.61 -3.34
C TYR A 440 -23.76 30.23 -2.17
N ALA A 441 -23.44 30.68 -0.96
CA ALA A 441 -24.24 30.42 0.24
C ALA A 441 -25.68 30.95 0.11
N THR A 442 -25.85 32.18 -0.39
CA THR A 442 -27.17 32.81 -0.58
C THR A 442 -28.07 32.05 -1.54
N ARG A 443 -27.49 31.42 -2.58
CA ARG A 443 -28.25 30.63 -3.57
C ARG A 443 -28.45 29.17 -3.15
N PHE A 444 -27.50 28.58 -2.43
CA PHE A 444 -27.54 27.18 -2.04
C PHE A 444 -28.38 26.92 -0.79
N ILE A 445 -28.23 27.76 0.25
CA ILE A 445 -28.89 27.57 1.56
C ILE A 445 -30.41 27.40 1.42
N PRO A 446 -31.14 28.19 0.62
CA PRO A 446 -32.59 27.99 0.47
C PRO A 446 -32.97 26.61 -0.08
N ASN A 447 -32.24 26.10 -1.08
CA ASN A 447 -32.50 24.80 -1.70
C ASN A 447 -32.12 23.64 -0.76
N ALA A 448 -30.99 23.76 -0.05
CA ALA A 448 -30.58 22.79 0.97
C ALA A 448 -31.62 22.68 2.10
N LEU A 449 -32.17 23.82 2.55
CA LEU A 449 -33.23 23.87 3.56
C LEU A 449 -34.55 23.28 3.05
N GLU A 450 -34.88 23.46 1.76
CA GLU A 450 -36.05 22.80 1.14
C GLU A 450 -35.88 21.27 1.12
N LYS A 451 -34.72 20.76 0.71
CA LYS A 451 -34.42 19.32 0.78
C LYS A 451 -34.45 18.78 2.22
N TYR A 452 -33.93 19.53 3.19
CA TYR A 452 -34.03 19.19 4.62
C TYR A 452 -35.49 19.12 5.07
N GLU A 453 -36.31 20.09 4.65
CA GLU A 453 -37.73 20.15 4.98
C GLU A 453 -38.54 19.00 4.35
N GLU A 454 -38.23 18.62 3.10
CA GLU A 454 -38.76 17.42 2.45
C GLU A 454 -38.39 16.14 3.20
N LEU A 455 -37.12 15.99 3.62
CA LEU A 455 -36.67 14.85 4.42
C LEU A 455 -37.41 14.75 5.75
N LEU A 456 -37.86 15.85 6.33
CA LEU A 456 -38.63 15.88 7.59
C LEU A 456 -40.14 15.63 7.41
N GLN A 457 -40.64 15.49 6.18
CA GLN A 457 -42.03 15.11 5.96
C GLN A 457 -42.26 13.68 6.47
N GLU A 458 -43.30 13.51 7.30
CA GLU A 458 -43.58 12.23 7.96
C GLU A 458 -44.05 11.20 6.93
N THR A 459 -43.26 10.13 6.75
CA THR A 459 -43.69 8.88 6.13
C THR A 459 -43.69 7.80 7.20
N GLU A 460 -44.83 7.15 7.42
CA GLU A 460 -44.88 5.94 8.24
C GLU A 460 -43.97 4.89 7.59
N THR A 461 -42.87 4.56 8.25
CA THR A 461 -41.87 3.63 7.75
C THR A 461 -41.80 2.40 8.66
N GLU A 462 -41.86 1.21 8.06
CA GLU A 462 -41.70 -0.06 8.77
C GLU A 462 -40.24 -0.27 9.22
N ASP A 463 -39.28 0.37 8.55
CA ASP A 463 -37.84 0.26 8.82
C ASP A 463 -37.31 1.46 9.62
N ILE A 464 -37.38 1.33 10.94
CA ILE A 464 -37.01 2.38 11.90
C ILE A 464 -35.50 2.70 11.84
N LEU A 465 -34.65 1.71 11.57
CA LEU A 465 -33.18 1.87 11.57
C LEU A 465 -32.71 2.72 10.39
N ASN A 466 -33.21 2.41 9.18
CA ASN A 466 -32.90 3.20 8.00
C ASN A 466 -33.36 4.65 8.17
N ARG A 467 -34.55 4.86 8.74
CA ARG A 467 -35.09 6.20 8.98
C ARG A 467 -34.28 7.02 10.00
N ILE A 468 -33.78 6.40 11.08
CA ILE A 468 -32.88 7.07 12.04
C ILE A 468 -31.58 7.49 11.34
N THR A 469 -31.04 6.63 10.48
CA THR A 469 -29.79 6.88 9.76
C THR A 469 -29.94 8.05 8.76
N GLU A 470 -31.06 8.10 8.03
CA GLU A 470 -31.40 9.22 7.13
C GLU A 470 -31.51 10.55 7.88
N LEU A 471 -32.19 10.57 9.04
CA LEU A 471 -32.36 11.79 9.83
C LEU A 471 -31.05 12.27 10.47
N ASN A 472 -30.19 11.35 10.91
CA ASN A 472 -28.83 11.70 11.35
C ASN A 472 -28.00 12.32 10.22
N GLY A 473 -28.19 11.85 8.98
CA GLY A 473 -27.53 12.39 7.80
C GLY A 473 -28.07 13.73 7.31
N ALA A 474 -29.21 14.21 7.83
CA ALA A 474 -29.84 15.46 7.37
C ALA A 474 -28.97 16.70 7.65
N ASP A 475 -28.22 16.71 8.76
CA ASP A 475 -27.32 17.83 9.07
C ASP A 475 -26.16 17.92 8.08
N ASN A 476 -25.75 16.82 7.44
CA ASN A 476 -24.72 16.86 6.40
C ASN A 476 -25.10 17.75 5.21
N LEU A 477 -26.40 18.02 5.01
CA LEU A 477 -26.87 18.95 3.97
C LEU A 477 -26.56 20.42 4.30
N VAL A 478 -26.27 20.76 5.57
CA VAL A 478 -26.12 22.14 6.05
C VAL A 478 -24.83 22.35 6.87
N ILE A 479 -24.08 21.28 7.22
CA ILE A 479 -22.84 21.33 8.02
C ILE A 479 -21.84 22.40 7.55
N PHE A 480 -21.69 22.57 6.24
CA PHE A 480 -20.73 23.51 5.65
C PHE A 480 -21.31 24.92 5.43
N ALA A 481 -22.64 25.05 5.52
CA ALA A 481 -23.32 26.34 5.46
C ALA A 481 -23.52 26.96 6.85
N ASP A 482 -23.32 26.24 7.96
CA ASP A 482 -23.59 26.73 9.32
C ASP A 482 -22.94 28.10 9.61
N SER A 483 -21.71 28.34 9.14
CA SER A 483 -21.03 29.65 9.28
C SER A 483 -21.64 30.77 8.43
N TYR A 484 -22.28 30.43 7.31
CA TYR A 484 -22.90 31.35 6.35
C TYR A 484 -24.44 31.42 6.47
N VAL A 485 -25.06 30.56 7.28
CA VAL A 485 -26.49 30.61 7.60
C VAL A 485 -26.81 31.89 8.40
N GLU A 486 -25.86 32.36 9.21
CA GLU A 486 -25.93 33.66 9.89
C GLU A 486 -25.97 34.83 8.90
N SER A 487 -25.10 34.84 7.89
CA SER A 487 -25.03 35.93 6.91
C SER A 487 -26.24 35.94 5.95
N THR A 488 -26.87 34.79 5.71
CA THR A 488 -28.06 34.69 4.84
C THR A 488 -29.41 34.83 5.56
N GLY A 489 -29.42 35.03 6.89
CA GLY A 489 -30.63 35.27 7.67
C GLY A 489 -31.54 34.05 7.86
N ASN A 490 -31.05 32.82 7.60
CA ASN A 490 -31.83 31.59 7.72
C ASN A 490 -31.63 30.83 9.05
N VAL A 491 -30.98 31.45 10.04
CA VAL A 491 -30.66 30.85 11.35
C VAL A 491 -31.89 30.28 12.06
N GLU A 492 -32.98 31.05 12.11
CA GLU A 492 -34.22 30.60 12.75
C GLU A 492 -34.87 29.42 12.01
N ARG A 493 -34.78 29.42 10.67
CA ARG A 493 -35.32 28.34 9.83
C ARG A 493 -34.54 27.05 10.07
N LEU A 494 -33.21 27.09 10.05
CA LEU A 494 -32.36 25.92 10.34
C LEU A 494 -32.57 25.41 11.78
N ALA A 495 -32.62 26.30 12.76
CA ALA A 495 -32.87 25.91 14.16
C ALA A 495 -34.23 25.21 14.33
N SER A 496 -35.26 25.67 13.62
CA SER A 496 -36.58 25.03 13.62
C SER A 496 -36.58 23.63 12.99
N LEU A 497 -35.82 23.44 11.90
CA LEU A 497 -35.67 22.14 11.24
C LEU A 497 -34.88 21.16 12.10
N ARG A 498 -33.77 21.60 12.72
CA ARG A 498 -33.00 20.80 13.69
C ARG A 498 -33.85 20.36 14.88
N ALA A 499 -34.63 21.28 15.46
CA ALA A 499 -35.54 20.94 16.55
C ALA A 499 -36.61 19.91 16.15
N ARG A 500 -37.17 20.04 14.93
CA ARG A 500 -38.16 19.09 14.40
C ARG A 500 -37.55 17.71 14.11
N ARG A 501 -36.31 17.67 13.59
CA ARG A 501 -35.53 16.44 13.42
C ARG A 501 -35.31 15.76 14.76
N ASP A 502 -34.82 16.48 15.76
CA ASP A 502 -34.51 15.93 17.08
C ASP A 502 -35.77 15.36 17.76
N GLU A 503 -36.92 16.01 17.57
CA GLU A 503 -38.21 15.50 18.06
C GLU A 503 -38.61 14.18 17.36
N GLN A 504 -38.50 14.09 16.03
CA GLN A 504 -38.81 12.88 15.28
C GLN A 504 -37.86 11.73 15.64
N LEU A 505 -36.57 12.03 15.76
CA LEU A 505 -35.54 11.05 16.06
C LEU A 505 -35.72 10.51 17.49
N LEU A 506 -36.05 11.37 18.47
CA LEU A 506 -36.41 10.95 19.82
C LEU A 506 -37.60 9.97 19.82
N LYS A 507 -38.66 10.26 19.04
CA LYS A 507 -39.84 9.36 18.93
C LYS A 507 -39.46 8.01 18.34
N LEU A 508 -38.64 7.99 17.29
CA LEU A 508 -38.18 6.74 16.65
C LEU A 508 -37.29 5.92 17.57
N VAL A 509 -36.34 6.55 18.27
CA VAL A 509 -35.46 5.89 19.25
C VAL A 509 -36.27 5.33 20.41
N GLN A 510 -37.29 6.03 20.91
CA GLN A 510 -38.19 5.51 21.95
C GLN A 510 -38.98 4.29 21.46
N LYS A 511 -39.54 4.34 20.24
CA LYS A 511 -40.26 3.22 19.62
C LYS A 511 -39.35 2.00 19.47
N TYR A 512 -38.15 2.18 18.92
CA TYR A 512 -37.17 1.10 18.77
C TYR A 512 -36.71 0.52 20.12
N SER A 513 -36.47 1.38 21.11
CA SER A 513 -36.08 0.96 22.47
C SER A 513 -37.17 0.12 23.14
N THR A 514 -38.44 0.42 22.87
CA THR A 514 -39.58 -0.35 23.39
C THR A 514 -39.63 -1.74 22.75
N ASN A 515 -39.46 -1.84 21.42
CA ASN A 515 -39.38 -3.12 20.72
C ASN A 515 -38.20 -3.97 21.23
N MET A 516 -37.04 -3.36 21.45
CA MET A 516 -35.86 -4.04 22.00
C MET A 516 -36.07 -4.54 23.43
N MET A 517 -36.82 -3.80 24.24
CA MET A 517 -37.19 -4.23 25.60
C MET A 517 -38.09 -5.46 25.56
N GLU A 518 -39.04 -5.51 24.64
CA GLU A 518 -39.90 -6.68 24.41
C GLU A 518 -39.11 -7.90 23.91
N GLU A 519 -38.14 -7.72 23.00
CA GLU A 519 -37.22 -8.80 22.58
C GLU A 519 -36.39 -9.32 23.78
N LEU A 520 -35.89 -8.43 24.64
CA LEU A 520 -35.12 -8.81 25.82
C LEU A 520 -35.97 -9.60 26.84
N ASP A 521 -37.20 -9.18 27.07
CA ASP A 521 -38.12 -9.88 27.97
C ASP A 521 -38.51 -11.25 27.41
N ASN A 522 -38.70 -11.37 26.09
CA ASN A 522 -38.89 -12.65 25.43
C ASN A 522 -37.66 -13.57 25.58
N LEU A 523 -36.44 -13.05 25.46
CA LEU A 523 -35.22 -13.83 25.70
C LEU A 523 -35.12 -14.30 27.14
N ARG A 524 -35.47 -13.45 28.11
CA ARG A 524 -35.52 -13.81 29.55
C ARG A 524 -36.53 -14.91 29.82
N ALA A 525 -37.72 -14.82 29.24
CA ALA A 525 -38.77 -15.82 29.41
C ALA A 525 -38.38 -17.18 28.81
N ASN A 526 -37.69 -17.19 27.67
CA ASN A 526 -37.26 -18.41 26.99
C ASN A 526 -35.98 -19.02 27.59
N THR A 527 -35.20 -18.25 28.34
CA THR A 527 -33.92 -18.69 28.91
C THR A 527 -34.03 -18.81 30.43
N GLN A 528 -34.56 -19.93 30.93
CA GLN A 528 -34.54 -20.23 32.37
C GLN A 528 -33.10 -20.51 32.82
N LEU A 529 -32.42 -19.48 33.32
CA LEU A 529 -31.00 -19.52 33.74
C LEU A 529 -30.71 -20.62 34.77
N GLU A 530 -31.68 -20.93 35.63
CA GLU A 530 -31.60 -21.95 36.67
C GLU A 530 -31.49 -23.39 36.12
N ASP A 531 -32.00 -23.62 34.90
CA ASP A 531 -31.99 -24.93 34.24
C ASP A 531 -30.73 -25.20 33.41
N ILE A 532 -29.91 -24.17 33.17
CA ILE A 532 -28.66 -24.31 32.41
C ILE A 532 -27.65 -25.09 33.27
N LYS A 533 -27.34 -26.33 32.88
CA LYS A 533 -26.40 -27.23 33.59
C LYS A 533 -25.08 -27.47 32.87
N THR A 534 -24.87 -26.87 31.69
CA THR A 534 -23.71 -27.12 30.82
C THR A 534 -23.14 -25.82 30.25
N LEU A 535 -21.83 -25.76 30.02
CA LEU A 535 -21.16 -24.59 29.41
C LEU A 535 -21.65 -24.30 27.98
N ASP A 536 -21.97 -25.31 27.17
CA ASP A 536 -22.47 -25.11 25.79
C ASP A 536 -23.84 -24.39 25.75
N ALA A 537 -24.77 -24.76 26.63
CA ALA A 537 -26.04 -24.06 26.77
C ALA A 537 -25.86 -22.63 27.31
N MET A 538 -24.86 -22.40 28.16
CA MET A 538 -24.49 -21.08 28.66
C MET A 538 -23.91 -20.19 27.55
N GLU A 539 -23.03 -20.74 26.71
CA GLU A 539 -22.47 -20.04 25.54
C GLU A 539 -23.56 -19.68 24.52
N LYS A 540 -24.54 -20.57 24.29
CA LYS A 540 -25.70 -20.27 23.44
C LYS A 540 -26.51 -19.09 23.96
N ALA A 541 -26.82 -19.08 25.26
CA ALA A 541 -27.53 -17.97 25.90
C ALA A 541 -26.73 -16.65 25.81
N LYS A 542 -25.41 -16.70 26.06
CA LYS A 542 -24.52 -15.54 25.90
C LYS A 542 -24.45 -15.04 24.47
N LYS A 543 -24.42 -15.96 23.50
CA LYS A 543 -24.42 -15.61 22.08
C LYS A 543 -25.72 -14.90 21.67
N SER A 544 -26.87 -15.45 22.03
CA SER A 544 -28.17 -14.80 21.76
C SER A 544 -28.30 -13.42 22.42
N PHE A 545 -27.74 -13.24 23.63
CA PHE A 545 -27.68 -11.94 24.29
C PHE A 545 -26.71 -10.97 23.60
N SER A 546 -25.55 -11.45 23.15
CA SER A 546 -24.58 -10.66 22.40
C SER A 546 -25.12 -10.22 21.04
N ASP A 547 -25.86 -11.10 20.36
CA ASP A 547 -26.52 -10.78 19.09
C ASP A 547 -27.57 -9.67 19.28
N LEU A 548 -28.29 -9.68 20.40
CA LEU A 548 -29.23 -8.60 20.77
C LEU A 548 -28.50 -7.30 21.12
N LYS A 549 -27.38 -7.36 21.86
CA LYS A 549 -26.53 -6.20 22.16
C LYS A 549 -25.94 -5.58 20.89
N GLY A 550 -25.62 -6.40 19.89
CA GLY A 550 -25.14 -5.95 18.58
C GLY A 550 -26.17 -5.17 17.75
N LYS A 551 -27.47 -5.26 18.08
CA LYS A 551 -28.55 -4.50 17.43
C LYS A 551 -28.86 -3.15 18.10
N LEU A 552 -28.13 -2.79 19.17
CA LEU A 552 -28.29 -1.48 19.82
C LEU A 552 -27.70 -0.39 18.93
N ILE A 553 -28.40 0.73 18.83
CA ILE A 553 -27.96 1.90 18.04
C ILE A 553 -27.06 2.76 18.95
N PRO A 554 -25.95 3.36 18.46
CA PRO A 554 -25.04 4.17 19.28
C PRO A 554 -25.72 5.24 20.17
N GLU A 555 -26.84 5.80 19.71
CA GLU A 555 -27.63 6.83 20.39
C GLU A 555 -28.32 6.36 21.67
N GLN A 556 -28.45 5.05 21.85
CA GLN A 556 -28.98 4.44 23.08
C GLN A 556 -27.91 4.29 24.17
N SER A 557 -26.64 4.63 23.89
CA SER A 557 -25.57 4.60 24.88
C SER A 557 -25.76 5.67 25.95
N ARG A 558 -25.34 5.35 27.19
CA ARG A 558 -25.40 6.30 28.32
C ARG A 558 -24.48 7.52 28.14
N ASP A 559 -23.49 7.39 27.26
CA ASP A 559 -22.40 8.36 27.08
C ASP A 559 -22.67 9.37 25.96
N ASN A 560 -23.81 9.27 25.27
CA ASN A 560 -24.09 10.15 24.15
C ASN A 560 -24.40 11.58 24.64
N GLU A 561 -23.54 12.54 24.30
CA GLU A 561 -23.64 13.95 24.71
C GLU A 561 -24.90 14.64 24.18
N ASN A 562 -25.51 14.10 23.11
CA ASN A 562 -26.72 14.60 22.45
C ASN A 562 -28.02 14.42 23.25
N GLY A 563 -27.96 13.91 24.49
CA GLY A 563 -29.06 13.97 25.46
C GLY A 563 -30.16 12.90 25.33
N TRP A 564 -30.25 12.15 24.22
CA TRP A 564 -31.27 11.12 24.02
C TRP A 564 -31.11 9.88 24.90
N GLY A 565 -29.87 9.52 25.25
CA GLY A 565 -29.55 8.43 26.19
C GLY A 565 -30.10 8.62 27.61
N ARG A 566 -30.59 9.84 27.93
CA ARG A 566 -31.24 10.17 29.21
C ARG A 566 -32.77 10.00 29.19
N SER A 567 -33.35 9.59 28.06
CA SER A 567 -34.77 9.28 28.00
C SER A 567 -35.10 8.11 28.92
N GLY A 568 -36.20 8.20 29.68
CA GLY A 568 -36.55 7.19 30.70
C GLY A 568 -36.68 5.76 30.17
N ILE A 569 -37.14 5.59 28.92
CA ILE A 569 -37.26 4.27 28.27
C ILE A 569 -35.89 3.69 27.90
N VAL A 570 -34.96 4.54 27.42
CA VAL A 570 -33.60 4.14 27.05
C VAL A 570 -32.79 3.74 28.29
N LEU A 571 -32.93 4.50 29.38
CA LEU A 571 -32.32 4.16 30.67
C LEU A 571 -32.84 2.82 31.20
N ALA A 572 -34.16 2.59 31.16
CA ALA A 572 -34.77 1.34 31.59
C ALA A 572 -34.30 0.13 30.76
N LEU A 573 -34.08 0.32 29.45
CA LEU A 573 -33.50 -0.72 28.58
C LEU A 573 -32.06 -1.04 28.98
N ASN A 574 -31.22 -0.02 29.16
CA ASN A 574 -29.82 -0.18 29.56
C ASN A 574 -29.67 -0.84 30.93
N ASP A 575 -30.52 -0.48 31.90
CA ASP A 575 -30.56 -1.09 33.23
C ASP A 575 -30.94 -2.57 33.12
N SER A 576 -31.91 -2.89 32.26
CA SER A 576 -32.35 -4.26 32.02
C SER A 576 -31.27 -5.12 31.35
N ILE A 577 -30.56 -4.56 30.36
CA ILE A 577 -29.41 -5.23 29.72
C ILE A 577 -28.33 -5.53 30.75
N SER A 578 -27.94 -4.53 31.55
CA SER A 578 -26.90 -4.68 32.58
C SER A 578 -27.29 -5.71 33.64
N SER A 579 -28.56 -5.71 34.06
CA SER A 579 -29.08 -6.69 35.01
C SER A 579 -29.00 -8.12 34.47
N PHE A 580 -29.37 -8.33 33.20
CA PHE A 580 -29.33 -9.66 32.60
C PHE A 580 -27.89 -10.15 32.34
N GLU A 581 -26.98 -9.24 31.97
CA GLU A 581 -25.55 -9.53 31.84
C GLU A 581 -24.94 -10.01 33.18
N SER A 582 -25.30 -9.36 34.28
CA SER A 582 -24.90 -9.81 35.63
C SER A 582 -25.42 -11.21 35.93
N GLN A 583 -26.72 -11.47 35.69
CA GLN A 583 -27.32 -12.78 35.96
C GLN A 583 -26.66 -13.90 35.14
N LEU A 584 -26.31 -13.65 33.88
CA LEU A 584 -25.57 -14.60 33.06
C LEU A 584 -24.17 -14.89 33.64
N ASN A 585 -23.44 -13.85 34.05
CA ASN A 585 -22.10 -14.03 34.60
C ASN A 585 -22.10 -14.77 35.95
N ASP A 586 -23.08 -14.49 36.81
CA ASP A 586 -23.27 -15.20 38.07
C ASP A 586 -23.54 -16.70 37.83
N ARG A 587 -24.37 -17.01 36.82
CA ARG A 587 -24.69 -18.40 36.47
C ARG A 587 -23.50 -19.15 35.87
N GLU A 588 -22.69 -18.50 35.03
CA GLU A 588 -21.47 -19.12 34.50
C GLU A 588 -20.47 -19.43 35.63
N THR A 589 -20.30 -18.48 36.56
CA THR A 589 -19.40 -18.64 37.69
C THR A 589 -19.80 -19.85 38.55
N TYR A 590 -21.10 -19.98 38.84
CA TYR A 590 -21.65 -21.14 39.54
C TYR A 590 -21.38 -22.46 38.81
N LEU A 591 -21.58 -22.51 37.48
CA LEU A 591 -21.33 -23.71 36.67
C LEU A 591 -19.87 -24.16 36.73
N ARG A 592 -18.92 -23.22 36.60
CA ARG A 592 -17.48 -23.51 36.61
C ARG A 592 -16.96 -23.92 38.01
N GLN A 593 -17.55 -23.38 39.07
CA GLN A 593 -17.06 -23.60 40.43
C GLN A 593 -17.66 -24.83 41.11
N GLU A 594 -18.96 -25.07 40.96
CA GLU A 594 -19.71 -26.03 41.79
C GLU A 594 -20.15 -27.30 41.03
N LEU A 595 -20.35 -27.23 39.71
CA LEU A 595 -21.00 -28.31 38.95
C LEU A 595 -20.07 -29.12 38.03
N LEU A 596 -18.96 -28.54 37.57
CA LEU A 596 -18.10 -29.18 36.56
C LEU A 596 -16.86 -29.86 37.16
N PRO A 597 -16.47 -31.05 36.67
CA PRO A 597 -15.21 -31.70 37.05
C PRO A 597 -14.01 -30.80 36.71
N LYS A 598 -13.08 -30.67 37.65
CA LYS A 598 -11.92 -29.76 37.53
C LYS A 598 -10.69 -30.51 37.02
N SER A 599 -9.88 -29.83 36.20
CA SER A 599 -8.60 -30.35 35.72
C SER A 599 -7.45 -29.61 36.39
N TYR A 600 -6.92 -30.17 37.47
CA TYR A 600 -5.84 -29.57 38.25
C TYR A 600 -4.47 -29.79 37.61
N VAL A 601 -3.79 -28.70 37.23
CA VAL A 601 -2.41 -28.69 36.75
C VAL A 601 -1.50 -28.29 37.90
N ILE A 602 -0.53 -29.13 38.26
CA ILE A 602 0.29 -28.91 39.47
C ILE A 602 1.69 -28.42 39.10
N ASP A 603 2.13 -27.35 39.75
CA ASP A 603 3.49 -26.80 39.66
C ASP A 603 4.52 -27.61 40.47
N THR A 604 5.78 -27.60 40.06
CA THR A 604 6.92 -28.24 40.72
C THR A 604 7.07 -27.79 42.17
N ASN A 605 6.91 -26.50 42.44
CA ASN A 605 7.08 -25.93 43.80
C ASN A 605 6.12 -26.58 44.81
N VAL A 606 4.92 -26.93 44.38
CA VAL A 606 3.90 -27.56 45.22
C VAL A 606 4.38 -28.92 45.73
N PHE A 607 5.02 -29.73 44.88
CA PHE A 607 5.57 -31.04 45.28
C PHE A 607 6.79 -30.95 46.21
N VAL A 608 7.55 -29.85 46.14
CA VAL A 608 8.68 -29.61 47.05
C VAL A 608 8.17 -29.34 48.47
N HIS A 609 7.09 -28.58 48.60
CA HIS A 609 6.49 -28.25 49.89
C HIS A 609 5.58 -29.37 50.43
N PHE A 610 4.71 -29.91 49.58
CA PHE A 610 3.71 -30.92 49.96
C PHE A 610 3.60 -32.03 48.89
N PRO A 611 4.36 -33.13 49.03
CA PRO A 611 4.45 -34.17 48.00
C PRO A 611 3.17 -35.03 47.85
N GLU A 612 2.26 -34.97 48.82
CA GLU A 612 1.01 -35.76 48.86
C GLU A 612 -0.20 -35.01 48.28
N ILE A 613 0.00 -33.87 47.63
CA ILE A 613 -1.08 -33.00 47.10
C ILE A 613 -2.09 -33.74 46.21
N MET A 614 -1.64 -34.77 45.48
CA MET A 614 -2.49 -35.54 44.58
C MET A 614 -3.56 -36.37 45.29
N ASP A 615 -3.43 -36.62 46.59
CA ASP A 615 -4.43 -37.35 47.37
C ASP A 615 -5.51 -36.43 47.96
N TYR A 616 -5.31 -35.11 47.87
CA TYR A 616 -6.26 -34.08 48.30
C TYR A 616 -7.08 -33.51 47.13
N ILE A 617 -6.86 -34.01 45.91
CA ILE A 617 -7.67 -33.69 44.74
C ILE A 617 -8.91 -34.62 44.72
N GLY A 618 -10.09 -34.06 44.41
CA GLY A 618 -11.36 -34.79 44.40
C GLY A 618 -11.36 -36.01 43.48
N LYS A 619 -12.13 -37.05 43.83
CA LYS A 619 -12.15 -38.33 43.08
C LYS A 619 -12.68 -38.19 41.65
N GLU A 620 -13.53 -37.19 41.39
CA GLU A 620 -14.08 -36.88 40.06
C GLU A 620 -13.19 -35.90 39.27
N ASP A 621 -12.25 -35.25 39.95
CA ASP A 621 -11.33 -34.27 39.36
C ASP A 621 -10.12 -34.98 38.75
N ARG A 622 -9.51 -34.32 37.76
CA ARG A 622 -8.33 -34.83 37.07
C ARG A 622 -7.09 -34.12 37.55
N THR A 623 -6.06 -34.88 37.84
CA THR A 623 -4.70 -34.39 38.08
C THR A 623 -3.90 -34.49 36.78
N ILE A 624 -3.40 -33.36 36.32
CA ILE A 624 -2.59 -33.23 35.10
C ILE A 624 -1.21 -32.76 35.53
N LEU A 625 -0.18 -33.50 35.12
CA LEU A 625 1.20 -33.16 35.41
C LEU A 625 1.96 -32.93 34.10
N SER A 626 2.59 -31.76 33.99
CA SER A 626 3.46 -31.47 32.86
C SER A 626 4.70 -32.36 32.91
N LEU A 627 5.15 -32.88 31.76
CA LEU A 627 6.44 -33.57 31.64
C LEU A 627 7.60 -32.69 32.13
N LYS A 628 7.46 -31.36 31.99
CA LYS A 628 8.44 -30.40 32.50
C LYS A 628 8.61 -30.46 34.01
N VAL A 629 7.51 -30.62 34.74
CA VAL A 629 7.53 -30.75 36.21
C VAL A 629 8.25 -32.03 36.61
N LEU A 630 8.06 -33.13 35.88
CA LEU A 630 8.80 -34.37 36.13
C LEU A 630 10.31 -34.19 35.92
N GLU A 631 10.73 -33.54 34.83
CA GLU A 631 12.14 -33.22 34.59
C GLU A 631 12.75 -32.37 35.70
N GLU A 632 11.99 -31.39 36.20
CA GLU A 632 12.43 -30.50 37.29
C GLU A 632 12.54 -31.24 38.61
N LEU A 633 11.57 -32.10 38.95
CA LEU A 633 11.64 -32.96 40.12
C LEU A 633 12.85 -33.90 40.07
N ASP A 634 13.17 -34.48 38.91
CA ASP A 634 14.36 -35.33 38.75
C ASP A 634 15.68 -34.56 38.92
N LYS A 635 15.75 -33.30 38.46
CA LYS A 635 16.89 -32.42 38.73
C LYS A 635 16.99 -32.07 40.22
N LEU A 636 15.88 -31.69 40.84
CA LEU A 636 15.80 -31.33 42.26
C LEU A 636 16.13 -32.52 43.19
N LYS A 637 15.86 -33.75 42.76
CA LYS A 637 16.26 -34.97 43.49
C LYS A 637 17.77 -35.10 43.66
N VAL A 638 18.56 -34.54 42.75
CA VAL A 638 20.03 -34.57 42.81
C VAL A 638 20.57 -33.35 43.57
N THR A 639 19.99 -32.17 43.33
CA THR A 639 20.51 -30.88 43.80
C THR A 639 20.05 -30.46 45.20
N LEU A 640 18.90 -30.94 45.69
CA LEU A 640 18.40 -30.62 47.02
C LEU A 640 18.97 -31.57 48.08
N ASP A 641 19.11 -31.05 49.30
CA ASP A 641 19.49 -31.80 50.50
C ASP A 641 18.42 -31.68 51.61
N GLY A 642 18.47 -32.58 52.59
CA GLY A 642 17.56 -32.57 53.74
C GLY A 642 16.10 -32.91 53.42
N LYS A 643 15.16 -32.11 53.95
CA LYS A 643 13.69 -32.34 53.88
C LYS A 643 13.14 -32.21 52.46
N GLY A 644 13.61 -31.23 51.68
CA GLY A 644 13.20 -31.03 50.28
C GLY A 644 13.52 -32.25 49.39
N LYS A 645 14.71 -32.85 49.56
CA LYS A 645 15.09 -34.08 48.85
C LYS A 645 14.19 -35.27 49.18
N ARG A 646 13.74 -35.38 50.44
CA ARG A 646 12.80 -36.43 50.88
C ARG A 646 11.42 -36.22 50.26
N ASN A 647 10.93 -34.98 50.24
CA ASN A 647 9.64 -34.62 49.63
C ASN A 647 9.63 -34.92 48.13
N VAL A 648 10.64 -34.46 47.39
CA VAL A 648 10.77 -34.72 45.94
C VAL A 648 10.87 -36.22 45.64
N LYS A 649 11.64 -37.00 46.42
CA LYS A 649 11.68 -38.47 46.27
C LYS A 649 10.33 -39.13 46.53
N LYS A 650 9.53 -38.60 47.46
CA LYS A 650 8.20 -39.10 47.78
C LYS A 650 7.21 -38.76 46.66
N ALA A 651 7.20 -37.51 46.18
CA ALA A 651 6.40 -37.08 45.04
C ALA A 651 6.67 -37.92 43.79
N ILE A 652 7.94 -38.16 43.43
CA ILE A 652 8.31 -39.00 42.28
C ILE A 652 7.84 -40.46 42.47
N LYS A 653 7.88 -41.00 43.69
CA LYS A 653 7.34 -42.35 43.96
C LYS A 653 5.83 -42.40 43.76
N GLU A 654 5.11 -41.40 44.25
CA GLU A 654 3.65 -41.31 44.09
C GLU A 654 3.25 -41.13 42.62
N ILE A 655 3.94 -40.25 41.88
CA ILE A 655 3.73 -40.06 40.44
C ILE A 655 3.93 -41.39 39.69
N ASN A 656 5.06 -42.07 39.93
CA ASN A 656 5.33 -43.36 39.30
C ASN A 656 4.32 -44.45 39.68
N TYR A 657 3.83 -44.43 40.92
CA TYR A 657 2.79 -45.33 41.37
C TYR A 657 1.47 -45.09 40.62
N LYS A 658 1.02 -43.83 40.51
CA LYS A 658 -0.21 -43.46 39.78
C LYS A 658 -0.10 -43.78 38.27
N ILE A 659 1.09 -43.61 37.68
CA ILE A 659 1.38 -44.03 36.28
C ILE A 659 1.25 -45.56 36.14
N ARG A 660 1.90 -46.33 37.02
CA ARG A 660 1.88 -47.80 36.98
C ARG A 660 0.47 -48.37 37.16
N MET A 661 -0.33 -47.75 38.02
CA MET A 661 -1.71 -48.14 38.28
C MET A 661 -2.69 -47.69 37.19
N LYS A 662 -2.24 -47.00 36.14
CA LYS A 662 -3.08 -46.46 35.04
C LYS A 662 -4.32 -45.72 35.58
N SER A 663 -4.12 -44.84 36.56
CA SER A 663 -5.22 -44.09 37.16
C SER A 663 -6.00 -43.31 36.09
N LYS A 664 -7.34 -43.42 36.08
CA LYS A 664 -8.20 -42.71 35.12
C LYS A 664 -8.21 -41.20 35.34
N THR A 665 -7.87 -40.75 36.55
CA THR A 665 -7.87 -39.35 36.96
C THR A 665 -6.50 -38.70 36.90
N PHE A 666 -5.42 -39.46 36.65
CA PHE A 666 -4.06 -38.92 36.54
C PHE A 666 -3.56 -38.96 35.10
N ARG A 667 -3.03 -37.85 34.58
CA ARG A 667 -2.41 -37.79 33.24
C ARG A 667 -1.09 -37.02 33.26
N MET A 668 -0.14 -37.52 32.48
CA MET A 668 1.08 -36.81 32.12
C MET A 668 0.87 -36.16 30.75
N GLU A 669 1.28 -34.91 30.59
CA GLU A 669 1.10 -34.17 29.35
C GLU A 669 2.37 -33.42 28.93
N SER A 670 2.67 -33.39 27.62
CA SER A 670 3.71 -32.55 27.06
C SER A 670 3.21 -31.12 26.82
N ALA A 671 4.06 -30.13 27.10
CA ALA A 671 3.79 -28.74 26.75
C ALA A 671 3.56 -28.55 25.24
N ASP A 672 2.60 -27.71 24.86
CA ASP A 672 2.38 -27.29 23.48
C ASP A 672 2.61 -25.78 23.36
N THR A 673 3.82 -25.39 22.98
CA THR A 673 4.27 -24.00 22.93
C THR A 673 3.55 -23.16 21.87
N ARG A 674 2.72 -23.76 21.02
CA ARG A 674 1.89 -23.05 20.04
C ARG A 674 0.66 -22.39 20.68
N LEU A 675 0.27 -22.85 21.87
CA LEU A 675 -0.87 -22.29 22.62
C LEU A 675 -0.49 -21.03 23.42
N LEU A 676 0.80 -20.68 23.47
CA LEU A 676 1.30 -19.49 24.16
C LEU A 676 1.44 -18.31 23.19
N PRO A 677 1.21 -17.06 23.63
CA PRO A 677 1.47 -15.85 22.82
C PRO A 677 2.94 -15.75 22.36
N GLU A 678 3.18 -15.04 21.26
CA GLU A 678 4.55 -14.89 20.69
C GLU A 678 5.51 -14.15 21.62
N GLU A 679 5.00 -13.27 22.47
CA GLU A 679 5.74 -12.47 23.44
C GLU A 679 6.27 -13.29 24.64
N PHE A 680 5.75 -14.51 24.83
CA PHE A 680 6.13 -15.36 25.95
C PHE A 680 7.39 -16.16 25.61
N ASP A 681 8.36 -16.19 26.54
CA ASP A 681 9.54 -17.04 26.42
C ASP A 681 9.13 -18.53 26.44
N LYS A 682 9.20 -19.17 25.27
CA LYS A 682 8.85 -20.58 25.04
C LYS A 682 9.82 -21.56 25.71
N THR A 683 10.93 -21.07 26.23
CA THR A 683 11.93 -21.87 26.96
C THR A 683 11.71 -21.89 28.48
N ASN A 684 10.89 -20.97 28.99
CA ASN A 684 10.58 -20.84 30.41
C ASN A 684 9.69 -22.00 30.91
N SER A 685 10.04 -22.56 32.07
CA SER A 685 9.32 -23.68 32.71
C SER A 685 7.87 -23.37 33.06
N ASP A 686 7.61 -22.19 33.60
CA ASP A 686 6.28 -21.76 34.03
C ASP A 686 5.38 -21.61 32.80
N ASN A 687 5.92 -21.09 31.70
CA ASN A 687 5.21 -20.97 30.44
C ASN A 687 4.92 -22.36 29.83
N MET A 688 5.86 -23.31 29.93
CA MET A 688 5.62 -24.69 29.53
C MET A 688 4.50 -25.35 30.35
N ILE A 689 4.43 -25.10 31.67
CA ILE A 689 3.35 -25.60 32.53
C ILE A 689 2.01 -24.90 32.20
N LEU A 690 2.04 -23.59 31.94
CA LEU A 690 0.85 -22.83 31.54
C LEU A 690 0.27 -23.32 30.21
N SER A 691 1.12 -23.68 29.25
CA SER A 691 0.67 -24.25 27.97
C SER A 691 -0.10 -25.56 28.16
N VAL A 692 0.27 -26.36 29.17
CA VAL A 692 -0.48 -27.57 29.54
C VAL A 692 -1.84 -27.18 30.13
N ALA A 693 -1.93 -26.14 30.95
CA ALA A 693 -3.22 -25.65 31.46
C ALA A 693 -4.12 -25.13 30.32
N LEU A 694 -3.55 -24.40 29.36
CA LEU A 694 -4.26 -23.88 28.18
C LEU A 694 -4.78 -25.01 27.26
N LYS A 695 -4.05 -26.12 27.16
CA LYS A 695 -4.49 -27.30 26.41
C LYS A 695 -5.78 -27.92 26.94
N TYR A 696 -6.08 -27.67 28.22
CA TYR A 696 -7.26 -28.19 28.91
C TYR A 696 -8.28 -27.08 29.21
N SER A 697 -8.25 -25.96 28.48
CA SER A 697 -9.21 -24.85 28.60
C SER A 697 -10.68 -25.28 28.43
N ASP A 698 -10.93 -26.31 27.63
CA ASP A 698 -12.22 -26.96 27.42
C ASP A 698 -12.71 -27.81 28.60
N ARG A 699 -11.85 -28.07 29.61
CA ARG A 699 -12.10 -28.99 30.73
C ARG A 699 -11.84 -28.37 32.09
N ASN A 700 -12.17 -27.09 32.23
CA ASN A 700 -12.13 -26.36 33.50
C ASN A 700 -10.78 -26.49 34.23
N PRO A 701 -9.70 -25.92 33.66
CA PRO A 701 -8.36 -26.09 34.19
C PRO A 701 -8.13 -25.20 35.42
N PHE A 702 -7.52 -25.77 36.46
CA PHE A 702 -7.09 -25.06 37.66
C PHE A 702 -5.60 -25.26 37.88
N LEU A 703 -4.82 -24.17 37.87
CA LEU A 703 -3.40 -24.21 38.20
C LEU A 703 -3.19 -24.23 39.71
N ILE A 704 -2.48 -25.22 40.21
CA ILE A 704 -2.05 -25.28 41.62
C ILE A 704 -0.63 -24.76 41.70
N THR A 705 -0.45 -23.58 42.30
CA THR A 705 0.86 -22.98 42.56
C THR A 705 0.77 -22.00 43.73
N ASN A 706 1.88 -21.84 44.44
CA ASN A 706 2.04 -20.83 45.48
C ASN A 706 2.87 -19.63 45.00
N ASP A 707 3.35 -19.61 43.74
CA ASP A 707 4.11 -18.50 43.20
C ASP A 707 3.16 -17.39 42.69
N ILE A 708 3.21 -16.22 43.34
CA ILE A 708 2.38 -15.06 43.02
C ILE A 708 2.60 -14.60 41.56
N ASN A 709 3.84 -14.64 41.05
CA ASN A 709 4.11 -14.23 39.68
C ASN A 709 3.48 -15.20 38.69
N PHE A 710 3.47 -16.49 39.02
CA PHE A 710 2.87 -17.50 38.16
C PHE A 710 1.34 -17.44 38.19
N GLN A 711 0.74 -17.16 39.35
CA GLN A 711 -0.70 -16.90 39.50
C GLN A 711 -1.15 -15.71 38.64
N ASN A 712 -0.43 -14.58 38.69
CA ASN A 712 -0.74 -13.41 37.87
C ASN A 712 -0.69 -13.72 36.36
N ARG A 713 0.28 -14.52 35.92
CA ARG A 713 0.37 -14.97 34.53
C ARG A 713 -0.80 -15.89 34.15
N ALA A 714 -1.17 -16.84 35.01
CA ALA A 714 -2.32 -17.70 34.77
C ALA A 714 -3.63 -16.90 34.67
N ALA A 715 -3.82 -15.93 35.56
CA ALA A 715 -4.97 -15.02 35.55
C ALA A 715 -5.06 -14.21 34.24
N SER A 716 -3.92 -13.67 33.77
CA SER A 716 -3.88 -12.94 32.48
C SER A 716 -4.25 -13.79 31.27
N MET A 717 -4.16 -15.12 31.39
CA MET A 717 -4.50 -16.08 30.33
C MET A 717 -5.87 -16.75 30.56
N GLY A 718 -6.68 -16.25 31.50
CA GLY A 718 -8.01 -16.77 31.80
C GLY A 718 -8.03 -18.13 32.49
N ILE A 719 -6.89 -18.57 33.07
CA ILE A 719 -6.79 -19.84 33.80
C ILE A 719 -6.99 -19.59 35.29
N SER A 720 -7.93 -20.30 35.90
CA SER A 720 -8.16 -20.25 37.35
C SER A 720 -6.99 -20.88 38.10
N PHE A 721 -6.67 -20.37 39.30
CA PHE A 721 -5.58 -20.91 40.12
C PHE A 721 -6.02 -21.11 41.57
N LYS A 722 -5.29 -21.97 42.30
CA LYS A 722 -5.43 -22.19 43.74
C LYS A 722 -4.07 -22.36 44.40
N GLY A 723 -3.91 -21.79 45.59
CA GLY A 723 -2.77 -22.07 46.45
C GLY A 723 -2.97 -23.36 47.26
N LEU A 724 -1.91 -23.79 47.93
CA LEU A 724 -1.98 -24.90 48.91
C LEU A 724 -2.94 -24.59 50.08
N ALA A 725 -3.09 -23.32 50.44
CA ALA A 725 -4.02 -22.89 51.50
C ALA A 725 -5.50 -23.13 51.13
N ASP A 726 -5.84 -23.01 49.85
CA ASP A 726 -7.22 -23.12 49.35
C ASP A 726 -7.66 -24.58 49.12
N LEU A 727 -6.71 -25.52 49.20
CA LEU A 727 -6.90 -26.94 48.90
C LEU A 727 -6.73 -27.84 50.13
N LEU A 728 -5.92 -27.43 51.10
CA LEU A 728 -5.62 -28.24 52.27
C LEU A 728 -6.45 -27.81 53.48
N PRO A 729 -6.90 -28.77 54.32
CA PRO A 729 -7.42 -28.47 55.65
C PRO A 729 -6.43 -27.64 56.48
N GLU A 730 -6.96 -26.73 57.31
CA GLU A 730 -6.18 -25.71 58.02
C GLU A 730 -5.15 -26.32 59.00
N ASP A 731 -5.48 -27.47 59.59
CA ASP A 731 -4.60 -28.28 60.43
C ASP A 731 -3.44 -28.92 59.65
N VAL A 732 -3.66 -29.33 58.40
CA VAL A 732 -2.61 -29.88 57.52
C VAL A 732 -1.72 -28.77 56.99
N TYR A 733 -2.30 -27.64 56.57
CA TYR A 733 -1.55 -26.51 56.00
C TYR A 733 -0.55 -25.92 57.00
N GLN A 734 -0.92 -25.81 58.28
CA GLN A 734 -0.05 -25.29 59.34
C GLN A 734 1.19 -26.18 59.62
N THR A 735 1.20 -27.44 59.18
CA THR A 735 2.36 -28.35 59.33
C THR A 735 3.41 -28.18 58.22
N ILE A 736 3.11 -27.38 57.20
CA ILE A 736 4.00 -27.14 56.05
C ILE A 736 5.00 -26.04 56.41
N ASP A 737 6.29 -26.37 56.31
CA ASP A 737 7.39 -25.46 56.61
C ASP A 737 7.91 -24.82 55.32
N PHE A 738 7.80 -23.50 55.21
CA PHE A 738 8.23 -22.71 54.05
C PHE A 738 9.68 -22.19 54.16
N THR A 739 10.46 -22.59 55.18
CA THR A 739 11.85 -22.12 55.33
C THR A 739 12.79 -22.66 54.23
N LYS A 740 13.55 -21.76 53.58
CA LYS A 740 14.46 -22.05 52.45
C LYS A 740 15.69 -22.87 52.88
N PRO A 741 16.19 -23.83 52.06
CA PRO A 741 17.45 -24.53 52.35
C PRO A 741 18.69 -23.68 52.03
N GLU A 742 19.70 -23.73 52.90
CA GLU A 742 20.99 -23.04 52.81
C GLU A 742 21.83 -23.49 51.58
N LYS A 743 22.40 -22.52 50.83
CA LYS A 743 23.35 -22.78 49.73
C LYS A 743 24.78 -22.97 50.26
N LYS A 744 25.42 -24.11 49.95
CA LYS A 744 26.89 -24.30 50.01
C LYS A 744 27.55 -24.10 48.64
N LYS A 745 28.79 -23.60 48.66
CA LYS A 745 29.63 -23.17 47.53
C LYS A 745 30.37 -24.30 46.78
N GLU A 746 30.79 -23.92 45.57
CA GLU A 746 31.86 -24.44 44.66
C GLU A 746 31.45 -25.46 43.56
N PRO A 747 32.15 -25.57 42.40
CA PRO A 747 33.17 -24.72 41.76
C PRO A 747 32.88 -24.36 40.27
N GLU A 748 33.73 -23.51 39.68
CA GLU A 748 33.78 -23.12 38.27
C GLU A 748 34.06 -24.30 37.31
N GLN A 749 33.52 -24.23 36.07
CA GLN A 749 34.33 -24.25 34.84
C GLN A 749 33.54 -23.94 33.54
N LYS A 750 34.08 -22.96 32.82
CA LYS A 750 34.24 -22.84 31.34
C LYS A 750 33.00 -22.57 30.47
N LYS A 751 32.89 -21.31 30.03
CA LYS A 751 32.64 -21.00 28.61
C LYS A 751 33.74 -20.09 28.06
N ALA A 752 34.22 -20.48 26.90
CA ALA A 752 35.34 -19.89 26.19
C ALA A 752 34.96 -18.53 25.55
N LYS A 753 35.88 -17.58 25.73
CA LYS A 753 36.29 -16.49 24.84
C LYS A 753 35.24 -15.89 23.89
N ASN A 754 34.81 -14.66 24.22
CA ASN A 754 35.00 -13.55 23.28
C ASN A 754 35.50 -12.33 24.04
N ILE A 755 36.50 -11.68 23.45
CA ILE A 755 37.39 -10.71 24.08
C ILE A 755 36.63 -9.44 24.41
N GLY A 756 36.56 -9.10 25.71
CA GLY A 756 36.26 -7.75 26.15
C GLY A 756 37.53 -6.88 26.08
N SER A 757 37.39 -5.67 25.56
CA SER A 757 38.31 -4.57 25.84
C SER A 757 37.54 -3.42 26.49
N ARG A 758 37.78 -3.26 27.79
CA ARG A 758 37.88 -2.02 28.56
C ARG A 758 37.00 -0.84 28.11
N ASN A 759 36.02 -0.49 28.95
CA ASN A 759 35.63 0.90 29.16
C ASN A 759 36.81 1.62 29.82
N GLU A 760 37.68 2.19 29.00
CA GLU A 760 38.41 3.41 29.36
C GLU A 760 37.50 4.58 28.96
N GLU A 761 37.32 5.56 29.85
CA GLU A 761 36.73 6.85 29.51
C GLU A 761 37.54 7.47 28.36
N SER A 762 37.09 7.29 27.12
CA SER A 762 37.74 7.84 25.96
C SER A 762 37.45 9.33 25.90
N THR A 763 38.45 10.14 26.26
CA THR A 763 38.45 11.58 25.95
C THR A 763 38.55 11.78 24.45
N MET A 764 37.78 12.72 23.90
CA MET A 764 37.78 12.95 22.46
C MET A 764 39.20 13.31 21.98
N PRO A 765 39.72 12.67 20.90
CA PRO A 765 41.03 13.02 20.38
C PRO A 765 41.15 14.52 20.10
N LYS A 766 42.19 15.19 20.60
CA LYS A 766 42.34 16.66 20.52
C LYS A 766 42.17 17.25 19.12
N ALA A 767 42.53 16.50 18.08
CA ALA A 767 42.34 16.90 16.69
C ALA A 767 40.86 16.91 16.26
N LEU A 768 40.07 15.93 16.73
CA LEU A 768 38.64 15.82 16.49
C LEU A 768 37.86 16.91 17.27
N ALA A 769 38.18 17.11 18.55
CA ALA A 769 37.58 18.15 19.37
C ALA A 769 37.82 19.56 18.80
N LYS A 770 39.05 19.84 18.32
CA LYS A 770 39.39 21.13 17.69
C LYS A 770 38.66 21.36 16.37
N MET A 771 38.41 20.30 15.60
CA MET A 771 37.65 20.36 14.35
C MET A 771 36.16 20.60 14.63
N MET A 772 35.57 19.85 15.56
CA MET A 772 34.17 20.01 15.96
C MET A 772 33.88 21.40 16.53
N LYS A 773 34.76 21.95 17.39
CA LYS A 773 34.60 23.32 17.92
C LYS A 773 34.64 24.39 16.83
N ARG A 774 35.46 24.21 15.78
CA ARG A 774 35.51 25.15 14.65
C ARG A 774 34.24 25.12 13.81
N ALA A 775 33.74 23.92 13.48
CA ALA A 775 32.48 23.76 12.77
C ALA A 775 31.30 24.31 13.57
N TYR A 776 31.29 24.06 14.89
CA TYR A 776 30.22 24.52 15.78
C TYR A 776 30.17 26.04 15.85
N LYS A 777 31.34 26.70 15.97
CA LYS A 777 31.41 28.15 16.01
C LYS A 777 30.97 28.81 14.69
N ALA A 778 31.31 28.21 13.55
CA ALA A 778 30.84 28.68 12.24
C ALA A 778 29.32 28.58 12.11
N CYS A 779 28.70 27.50 12.60
CA CYS A 779 27.24 27.33 12.58
C CYS A 779 26.51 28.24 13.59
N MET A 780 27.09 28.50 14.76
CA MET A 780 26.50 29.37 15.80
C MET A 780 26.46 30.85 15.37
N GLU A 781 27.35 31.29 14.47
CA GLU A 781 27.32 32.67 13.95
C GLU A 781 26.14 32.89 12.98
N GLU A 782 25.49 31.83 12.49
CA GLU A 782 24.32 31.89 11.59
C GLU A 782 22.97 31.63 12.28
N ALA A 783 22.92 30.94 13.43
CA ALA A 783 21.68 30.65 14.18
C ALA A 783 21.92 30.32 15.66
N ASP A 784 20.94 30.63 16.53
CA ASP A 784 20.97 30.33 17.98
C ASP A 784 20.94 28.81 18.31
N GLU A 785 20.49 27.98 17.36
CA GLU A 785 20.50 26.51 17.46
C GLU A 785 21.20 25.87 16.25
N VAL A 786 22.15 24.97 16.51
CA VAL A 786 22.92 24.29 15.45
C VAL A 786 22.23 22.98 15.03
N LEU A 787 21.60 23.00 13.86
CA LEU A 787 21.05 21.79 13.23
C LEU A 787 22.17 20.82 12.83
N VAL A 788 21.99 19.53 13.11
CA VAL A 788 22.97 18.49 12.79
C VAL A 788 23.34 18.46 11.30
N ALA A 789 22.39 18.72 10.40
CA ALA A 789 22.61 18.75 8.95
C ALA A 789 23.57 19.89 8.51
N LYS A 790 23.43 21.08 9.10
CA LYS A 790 24.32 22.22 8.85
C LYS A 790 25.72 21.96 9.46
N PHE A 791 25.76 21.44 10.68
CA PHE A 791 27.01 21.09 11.36
C PHE A 791 27.87 20.08 10.59
N VAL A 792 27.24 19.05 10.01
CA VAL A 792 27.94 18.04 9.20
C VAL A 792 28.48 18.65 7.89
N SER A 793 27.74 19.59 7.29
CA SER A 793 28.17 20.31 6.09
C SER A 793 29.42 21.16 6.34
N GLU A 794 29.49 21.85 7.47
CA GLU A 794 30.67 22.64 7.87
C GLU A 794 31.89 21.77 8.20
N ILE A 795 31.71 20.58 8.79
CA ILE A 795 32.81 19.62 9.01
C ILE A 795 33.43 19.20 7.66
N LYS A 796 32.61 19.02 6.62
CA LYS A 796 33.07 18.68 5.26
C LYS A 796 33.88 19.81 4.63
N ALA A 797 33.49 21.07 4.86
CA ALA A 797 34.23 22.24 4.40
C ALA A 797 35.61 22.36 5.07
N ILE A 798 35.70 22.04 6.37
CA ILE A 798 36.97 22.10 7.13
C ILE A 798 37.91 20.93 6.79
N LYS A 799 37.38 19.75 6.44
CA LYS A 799 38.18 18.58 6.04
C LYS A 799 37.53 17.86 4.83
N PRO A 800 37.97 18.16 3.60
CA PRO A 800 37.38 17.61 2.38
C PRO A 800 37.45 16.08 2.26
N ASP A 801 38.44 15.45 2.90
CA ASP A 801 38.61 13.98 2.96
C ASP A 801 37.58 13.28 3.86
N PHE A 802 36.74 14.04 4.57
CA PHE A 802 35.65 13.52 5.38
C PHE A 802 34.51 13.06 4.45
N LYS A 803 34.47 11.76 4.14
CA LYS A 803 33.46 11.15 3.24
C LYS A 803 32.10 11.00 3.95
N PRO A 804 31.07 11.80 3.61
CA PRO A 804 29.77 11.78 4.30
C PRO A 804 28.97 10.51 4.02
N ASN A 805 29.17 9.87 2.86
CA ASN A 805 28.41 8.72 2.39
C ASN A 805 28.65 7.44 3.23
N THR A 806 29.66 7.43 4.10
CA THR A 806 29.95 6.32 5.04
C THR A 806 29.47 6.58 6.46
N PHE A 807 28.98 7.78 6.77
CA PHE A 807 28.55 8.21 8.09
C PHE A 807 27.05 8.54 8.06
N GLY A 808 26.22 7.50 7.97
CA GLY A 808 24.77 7.64 8.11
C GLY A 808 24.37 8.17 9.50
N TYR A 809 23.15 8.69 9.58
CA TYR A 809 22.56 9.29 10.79
C TYR A 809 22.66 8.39 12.03
N SER A 810 22.59 7.06 11.84
CA SER A 810 22.78 6.05 12.88
C SER A 810 24.19 6.04 13.48
N LYS A 811 25.24 6.11 12.66
CA LYS A 811 26.65 6.13 13.13
C LYS A 811 27.04 7.48 13.74
N PHE A 812 26.38 8.57 13.36
CA PHE A 812 26.53 9.88 14.01
C PHE A 812 25.94 9.87 15.42
N LYS A 813 24.75 9.26 15.60
CA LYS A 813 24.21 8.99 16.94
C LYS A 813 25.15 8.11 17.76
N ASP A 814 25.77 7.08 17.16
CA ASP A 814 26.76 6.23 17.84
C ASP A 814 28.04 7.00 18.24
N LEU A 815 28.51 7.93 17.40
CA LEU A 815 29.65 8.81 17.71
C LEU A 815 29.33 9.75 18.87
N CYS A 816 28.15 10.37 18.87
CA CYS A 816 27.70 11.23 19.97
C CYS A 816 27.47 10.44 21.26
N ALA A 817 26.95 9.21 21.16
CA ALA A 817 26.81 8.29 22.29
C ALA A 817 28.16 7.81 22.86
N GLY A 818 29.22 7.85 22.05
CA GLY A 818 30.60 7.55 22.48
C GLY A 818 31.29 8.65 23.29
N TYR A 819 30.80 9.90 23.23
CA TYR A 819 31.38 11.05 23.95
C TYR A 819 30.30 11.93 24.63
N PRO A 820 29.45 11.37 25.51
CA PRO A 820 28.29 12.07 26.09
C PRO A 820 28.68 13.21 27.04
N SER A 821 29.94 13.25 27.49
CA SER A 821 30.49 14.32 28.33
C SER A 821 30.93 15.57 27.54
N GLU A 822 30.99 15.51 26.22
CA GLU A 822 31.46 16.61 25.35
C GLU A 822 30.43 17.02 24.28
N ILE A 823 29.45 16.16 23.97
CA ILE A 823 28.42 16.40 22.93
C ILE A 823 27.02 16.07 23.46
N GLU A 824 26.09 17.01 23.36
CA GLU A 824 24.67 16.84 23.66
C GLU A 824 23.84 16.90 22.36
N LEU A 825 22.95 15.91 22.16
CA LEU A 825 21.96 15.89 21.08
C LEU A 825 20.56 16.07 21.69
N TYR A 826 19.76 16.95 21.10
CA TYR A 826 18.39 17.19 21.54
C TYR A 826 17.49 17.52 20.34
N GLU A 827 16.19 17.32 20.50
CA GLU A 827 15.19 17.74 19.51
C GLU A 827 14.58 19.08 19.95
N ASN A 828 14.48 20.03 19.03
CA ASN A 828 13.87 21.32 19.30
C ASN A 828 12.34 21.28 19.16
N SER A 829 11.67 22.42 19.36
CA SER A 829 10.19 22.52 19.33
C SER A 829 9.55 22.16 18.00
N ASN A 830 10.33 22.04 16.92
CA ASN A 830 9.86 21.67 15.58
C ASN A 830 10.25 20.22 15.22
N ASN A 831 10.60 19.37 16.20
CA ASN A 831 11.12 18.01 16.02
C ASN A 831 12.40 17.92 15.16
N ALA A 832 13.17 19.01 15.05
CA ALA A 832 14.44 19.00 14.35
C ALA A 832 15.60 18.66 15.31
N LEU A 833 16.53 17.81 14.86
CA LEU A 833 17.62 17.31 15.69
C LEU A 833 18.80 18.28 15.70
N CYS A 834 19.11 18.80 16.89
CA CYS A 834 20.13 19.82 17.16
C CYS A 834 21.30 19.24 17.96
N ILE A 835 22.48 19.84 17.79
CA ILE A 835 23.71 19.49 18.51
C ILE A 835 24.19 20.66 19.37
N ARG A 836 24.75 20.37 20.55
CA ARG A 836 25.42 21.33 21.42
C ARG A 836 26.73 20.75 21.94
N LEU A 837 27.83 21.50 21.84
CA LEU A 837 29.12 21.12 22.43
C LEU A 837 29.25 21.64 23.86
N ILE A 838 29.77 20.81 24.77
CA ILE A 838 30.00 21.15 26.18
C ILE A 838 31.50 21.44 26.36
N ASP A 839 31.88 22.67 26.67
CA ASP A 839 33.29 23.07 26.82
C ASP A 839 33.86 22.72 28.20
N SER A 840 34.95 21.96 28.23
CA SER A 840 35.77 21.69 29.42
C SER A 840 36.92 22.73 29.58
N GLU A 841 36.66 23.74 30.42
CA GLU A 841 37.52 24.69 31.17
C GLU A 841 38.65 25.53 30.50
N GLY A 842 38.59 26.86 30.74
CA GLY A 842 39.72 27.70 31.15
C GLY A 842 40.12 28.91 30.28
N ASP A 843 39.46 30.08 30.42
CA ASP A 843 40.06 31.37 30.84
C ASP A 843 39.17 32.61 30.61
N GLU A 844 38.99 33.34 31.72
CA GLU A 844 38.71 34.76 31.99
C GLU A 844 37.71 35.65 31.18
N ARG A 845 36.63 36.05 31.92
CA ARG A 845 36.05 37.41 32.13
C ARG A 845 35.57 38.20 30.87
N VAL A 846 34.32 38.66 30.71
CA VAL A 846 33.37 39.38 31.62
C VAL A 846 31.92 39.32 31.05
N ASN A 847 30.96 39.00 31.94
CA ASN A 847 29.51 39.30 31.99
C ASN A 847 28.59 39.29 30.74
N SER A 848 27.69 38.30 30.68
CA SER A 848 26.23 38.53 30.83
C SER A 848 25.51 37.20 31.17
N GLN A 849 24.38 37.30 31.88
CA GLN A 849 23.82 36.29 32.79
C GLN A 849 23.26 35.03 32.12
N SER A 850 23.74 33.85 32.54
CA SER A 850 23.00 32.59 32.49
C SER A 850 22.76 32.07 33.91
N GLY A 851 21.51 31.69 34.23
CA GLY A 851 21.08 31.34 35.58
C GLY A 851 21.55 29.96 36.02
N ASN A 852 22.40 29.90 37.04
CA ASN A 852 22.79 28.66 37.72
C ASN A 852 21.60 28.03 38.47
N LEU A 853 21.38 26.72 38.26
CA LEU A 853 20.44 25.91 39.02
C LEU A 853 20.93 25.70 40.46
N LYS A 854 20.14 26.11 41.46
CA LYS A 854 20.45 25.96 42.88
C LYS A 854 19.90 24.64 43.48
N ASP A 855 20.66 24.02 44.38
CA ASP A 855 20.18 22.90 45.19
C ASP A 855 19.22 23.40 46.29
N ILE A 856 18.21 22.60 46.67
CA ILE A 856 17.16 22.98 47.63
C ILE A 856 17.73 23.47 48.97
N GLU A 857 18.86 22.92 49.40
CA GLU A 857 19.53 23.28 50.65
C GLU A 857 20.11 24.71 50.62
N SER A 858 20.41 25.23 49.43
CA SER A 858 20.95 26.58 49.19
C SER A 858 19.90 27.69 49.03
N LEU A 859 18.61 27.36 49.16
CA LEU A 859 17.50 28.32 49.15
C LEU A 859 17.43 29.07 50.49
N ASN A 860 17.09 30.36 50.44
CA ASN A 860 16.84 31.16 51.64
C ASN A 860 15.47 30.80 52.27
N ASP A 861 15.22 31.24 53.50
CA ASP A 861 14.05 30.81 54.27
C ASP A 861 12.70 31.25 53.66
N GLU A 862 12.66 32.38 52.97
CA GLU A 862 11.48 32.83 52.22
C GLU A 862 11.20 31.94 51.00
N GLN A 863 12.23 31.59 50.23
CA GLN A 863 12.12 30.71 49.06
C GLN A 863 11.73 29.28 49.46
N LYS A 864 12.27 28.78 50.57
CA LYS A 864 11.85 27.48 51.16
C LYS A 864 10.38 27.51 51.58
N ASN A 865 9.89 28.60 52.16
CA ASN A 865 8.47 28.76 52.53
C ASN A 865 7.54 28.86 51.32
N MET A 866 7.96 29.50 50.22
CA MET A 866 7.18 29.54 48.97
C MET A 866 7.05 28.15 48.34
N LEU A 867 8.16 27.39 48.30
CA LEU A 867 8.15 26.00 47.82
C LEU A 867 7.25 25.12 48.72
N LYS A 868 7.27 25.34 50.03
CA LYS A 868 6.42 24.63 51.01
C LYS A 868 4.93 24.95 50.81
N LYS A 869 4.56 26.21 50.55
CA LYS A 869 3.17 26.62 50.22
C LYS A 869 2.66 26.02 48.91
N LEU A 870 3.47 25.98 47.86
CA LEU A 870 3.13 25.34 46.58
C LEU A 870 2.92 23.82 46.75
N SER A 871 3.76 23.18 47.57
CA SER A 871 3.66 21.75 47.87
C SER A 871 2.44 21.40 48.74
N VAL A 872 1.99 22.32 49.61
CA VAL A 872 0.78 22.15 50.44
C VAL A 872 -0.50 22.36 49.64
N LYS A 873 -0.53 23.31 48.68
CA LYS A 873 -1.65 23.51 47.75
C LYS A 873 -1.98 22.29 46.89
N LEU A 874 -1.03 21.37 46.71
CA LEU A 874 -1.24 20.09 46.02
C LEU A 874 -1.89 19.01 46.90
N ILE A 875 -2.08 19.25 48.20
CA ILE A 875 -2.64 18.29 49.17
C ILE A 875 -4.11 18.63 49.52
N GLU A 876 -4.60 19.82 49.18
CA GLU A 876 -6.03 20.16 49.30
C GLU A 876 -6.72 19.87 47.96
N GLU A 877 -7.52 18.79 47.93
CA GLU A 877 -8.26 18.30 46.76
C GLU A 877 -9.38 19.25 46.29
N GLU A 878 -9.84 18.98 45.06
CA GLU A 878 -11.03 19.50 44.34
C GLU A 878 -10.81 20.67 43.36
N SER A 879 -10.16 20.39 42.22
CA SER A 879 -10.54 20.92 40.90
C SER A 879 -9.71 20.29 39.77
N SER A 880 -10.35 19.98 38.64
CA SER A 880 -9.79 19.27 37.48
C SER A 880 -8.85 20.11 36.59
N SER A 881 -8.17 21.12 37.15
CA SER A 881 -7.25 21.98 36.39
C SER A 881 -5.96 22.30 37.17
N SER A 882 -5.29 21.28 37.71
CA SER A 882 -3.97 21.46 38.36
C SER A 882 -2.90 20.49 37.85
N PRO A 883 -1.61 20.90 37.88
CA PRO A 883 -0.52 20.22 37.18
C PRO A 883 -0.03 18.99 37.95
N VAL A 884 0.13 17.85 37.26
CA VAL A 884 0.31 16.50 37.86
C VAL A 884 1.79 16.03 37.87
N SER A 885 2.76 16.85 37.45
CA SER A 885 4.16 16.42 37.31
C SER A 885 5.22 17.30 37.99
N ASP A 886 6.35 16.69 38.37
CA ASP A 886 7.54 17.36 38.94
C ASP A 886 8.08 18.51 38.05
N GLY A 887 7.82 18.43 36.74
CA GLY A 887 8.19 19.47 35.77
C GLY A 887 7.35 20.74 35.93
N GLU A 888 6.06 20.62 36.27
CA GLU A 888 5.16 21.76 36.40
C GLU A 888 5.36 22.49 37.74
N ILE A 889 5.74 21.77 38.81
CA ILE A 889 6.16 22.38 40.08
C ILE A 889 7.42 23.22 39.88
N ARG A 890 8.40 22.72 39.10
CA ARG A 890 9.57 23.53 38.73
C ARG A 890 9.15 24.77 37.94
N LYS A 891 8.27 24.62 36.95
CA LYS A 891 7.83 25.72 36.08
C LYS A 891 7.11 26.82 36.87
N ALA A 892 6.20 26.45 37.76
CA ALA A 892 5.48 27.39 38.64
C ALA A 892 6.40 28.05 39.69
N PHE A 893 7.33 27.30 40.29
CA PHE A 893 8.30 27.88 41.24
C PHE A 893 9.28 28.83 40.56
N ILE A 894 9.73 28.53 39.35
CA ILE A 894 10.57 29.41 38.53
C ILE A 894 9.80 30.70 38.21
N GLN A 895 8.52 30.61 37.83
CA GLN A 895 7.69 31.78 37.54
C GLN A 895 7.46 32.68 38.77
N MET A 896 7.32 32.11 39.97
CA MET A 896 7.06 32.90 41.18
C MET A 896 8.34 33.46 41.84
N SER A 897 9.46 32.74 41.76
CA SER A 897 10.70 33.10 42.49
C SER A 897 11.85 33.56 41.60
N GLY A 898 11.78 33.33 40.29
CA GLY A 898 12.84 33.63 39.32
C GLY A 898 14.08 32.73 39.45
N VAL A 899 14.05 31.69 40.30
CA VAL A 899 15.21 30.83 40.59
C VAL A 899 15.01 29.43 40.03
N HIS A 900 15.97 28.96 39.23
CA HIS A 900 15.98 27.58 38.74
C HIS A 900 16.51 26.64 39.83
N ILE A 901 15.77 25.58 40.16
CA ILE A 901 16.15 24.61 41.21
C ILE A 901 16.21 23.16 40.71
N LYS A 902 17.08 22.36 41.33
CA LYS A 902 17.18 20.91 41.10
C LYS A 902 16.24 20.14 42.06
N LEU A 903 15.02 19.82 41.64
CA LEU A 903 14.11 18.91 42.38
C LEU A 903 14.55 17.43 42.22
N LYS A 904 14.62 16.71 43.35
CA LYS A 904 14.72 15.24 43.46
C LYS A 904 13.32 14.61 43.48
N PRO A 905 13.14 13.29 43.29
CA PRO A 905 11.82 12.65 43.24
C PRO A 905 10.98 12.97 44.49
N VAL A 906 9.66 13.20 44.32
CA VAL A 906 8.67 13.62 45.34
C VAL A 906 8.83 12.95 46.72
N LYS A 907 9.26 11.68 46.75
CA LYS A 907 9.47 10.90 47.98
C LYS A 907 10.60 11.46 48.86
N GLN A 908 11.68 11.98 48.25
CA GLN A 908 12.84 12.56 48.95
C GLN A 908 12.63 14.03 49.31
N LEU A 909 11.82 14.77 48.56
CA LEU A 909 11.38 16.15 48.88
C LEU A 909 10.54 16.22 50.17
N ARG A 910 9.73 15.18 50.44
CA ARG A 910 8.92 15.08 51.67
C ARG A 910 9.80 14.87 52.91
N GLU A 911 10.88 14.12 52.77
CA GLU A 911 11.85 13.83 53.86
C GLU A 911 12.78 15.01 54.16
N SER A 912 13.16 15.81 53.16
CA SER A 912 14.06 16.96 53.34
C SER A 912 13.37 18.26 53.80
N LEU A 913 12.04 18.34 53.72
CA LEU A 913 11.24 19.52 54.13
C LEU A 913 10.48 19.32 55.47
N ASP A 914 10.76 18.23 56.20
CA ASP A 914 10.07 17.81 57.43
C ASP A 914 8.54 17.72 57.26
N ILE A 915 8.07 17.12 56.15
CA ILE A 915 6.64 16.90 55.93
C ILE A 915 6.30 15.45 56.33
N PRO A 916 5.46 15.21 57.35
CA PRO A 916 5.25 13.87 57.90
C PRO A 916 4.63 12.91 56.88
N SER A 917 5.17 11.70 56.81
CA SER A 917 4.70 10.64 55.91
C SER A 917 3.27 10.19 56.23
N ALA A 918 2.57 9.58 55.26
CA ALA A 918 1.20 9.06 55.46
C ALA A 918 1.09 8.05 56.62
N LYS A 919 2.19 7.35 56.96
CA LYS A 919 2.29 6.45 58.13
C LYS A 919 2.41 7.22 59.45
N GLN A 920 3.07 8.38 59.48
CA GLN A 920 3.18 9.27 60.65
C GLN A 920 1.91 10.11 60.88
N ARG A 921 1.16 10.42 59.82
CA ARG A 921 -0.16 11.08 59.97
C ARG A 921 -1.20 10.16 60.62
N LYS A 922 -1.15 8.84 60.38
CA LYS A 922 -2.03 7.87 61.06
C LYS A 922 -1.69 7.63 62.54
N SER A 923 -0.43 7.83 62.98
CA SER A 923 -0.07 7.72 64.40
C SER A 923 -0.40 8.96 65.23
N ASN A 924 -0.45 10.15 64.60
CA ASN A 924 -0.81 11.42 65.26
C ASN A 924 -2.32 11.69 65.29
N LEU A 925 -3.14 10.76 64.80
CA LEU A 925 -4.60 10.82 64.84
C LEU A 925 -5.20 9.90 65.93
N ILE A 926 -4.36 9.26 66.76
CA ILE A 926 -4.78 8.39 67.89
C ILE A 926 -4.22 8.88 69.24
N ASN A 927 -3.69 10.10 69.35
CA ASN A 927 -3.39 10.74 70.64
C ASN A 927 -3.97 12.14 70.72
#